data_AF-A0A917FCL8-F1
#
_entry.id   AF-A0A917FCL8-F1
#
_cell.length_a   1.000
_cell.length_b   1.000
_cell.length_c   1.000
_cell.angle_alpha   90.00
_cell.angle_beta   90.00
_cell.angle_gamma   90.00
#
_symmetry.space_group_name_H-M   'P 1'
#
loop_
_entity.id
_entity.type
_entity.pdbx_description
1 polymer ?
#
loop_
_entity_poly.entity_id
_entity_poly.type
_entity_poly.pdbx_seq_one_letter_code
_entity_poly.pdbx_strand_id
1 'polypeptide(L)'
;MPDSHTPHRPPTDRAAETLGLPLDGETAIVAVVDEGLALIAGMGELPGSVQALLNGDPSAATQAAAVSWRRPDAPPELRSGFCALVSLAALGRGRLSSIVFRSPGHPKRYAFARRPVSLEAALQAVAEDAGPSASIVVDGIVEALLVGKTTARRLRAVAAMAQAVARPDGFVEVMGSDEDGDLFLQGWTADLVPGRARVLAIGAEPVLAELDSASFPREDLAGRSRGFAGIMCGPDRPDTSKLQKILFRSRDGWRAVAVYERRVLLEPRDVPAHVRAVLPRLTAPTDVLAKLKDAANRFDGRDTVSDLRLPVRLGIDFALMVDGGGVLVSGWLVDCEDHVRGVSLKVGRTGGRIDEGWTRQPRPDVTNAFLSDPLFGALDPNRHSHGFLAFLPRVATQVRDAAYLELQLDSGPAYRPLPLTRATPRQVLARLSGAVEARSAVAAHVVERQLGPMLQSMERRPAAGRVMGDDPVFDGSESTALIVGVDDGAAQVGVLLALLALEPATRAMPIVVAVREDGFDDVAGEVRRLGDFYGLKLRLVRAEGAEDVCDALEAGVKATTAEHLVLLCAHVLPRGTGWLPRLERAYRARGGKCLVSPTLLFEDDSIRWAGTMLDGEGTARGLNDRLVGYPRSAVNGAEPMEVTAGTAECCMLPRAAFESVEGFTRGYLGIAEKRLDLALKLRLGGTPSVWVPEVEMVCADETSGGPPGAAAATWHGLVRRVDRWAFDRRWSLAVANMRS
;
A
#
# COMPACT_ATOMS: atom_id res chain seq x y z
N MET A 1 -56.00 -12.75 -5.88
CA MET A 1 -56.16 -14.22 -5.81
C MET A 1 -55.53 -14.84 -7.06
N PRO A 2 -54.84 -15.99 -6.97
CA PRO A 2 -54.27 -16.67 -5.78
C PRO A 2 -52.71 -16.70 -5.85
N ASP A 3 -51.95 -16.51 -4.79
CA ASP A 3 -51.72 -17.39 -3.62
C ASP A 3 -51.35 -18.84 -3.97
N SER A 4 -50.05 -19.09 -4.15
CA SER A 4 -49.47 -20.43 -4.08
C SER A 4 -48.83 -20.64 -2.71
N HIS A 5 -49.65 -21.13 -1.78
CA HIS A 5 -49.21 -21.71 -0.51
C HIS A 5 -48.28 -22.91 -0.75
N THR A 6 -47.00 -22.76 -0.45
CA THR A 6 -46.12 -23.88 -0.12
C THR A 6 -46.21 -24.12 1.38
N PRO A 7 -46.53 -25.34 1.86
CA PRO A 7 -46.67 -25.60 3.28
C PRO A 7 -45.28 -25.55 3.95
N HIS A 8 -45.14 -24.63 4.92
CA HIS A 8 -44.03 -24.62 5.87
C HIS A 8 -44.01 -25.96 6.60
N ARG A 9 -43.03 -26.81 6.28
CA ARG A 9 -42.66 -27.98 7.08
C ARG A 9 -41.93 -27.44 8.32
N PRO A 10 -42.31 -27.81 9.55
CA PRO A 10 -41.59 -27.37 10.73
C PRO A 10 -40.14 -27.88 10.66
N PRO A 11 -39.16 -27.16 11.24
CA PRO A 11 -37.82 -27.69 11.39
C PRO A 11 -37.95 -28.94 12.24
N THR A 12 -37.72 -30.11 11.65
CA THR A 12 -37.59 -31.35 12.39
C THR A 12 -36.38 -31.18 13.29
N ASP A 13 -36.66 -30.94 14.56
CA ASP A 13 -35.74 -31.07 15.67
C ASP A 13 -35.16 -32.49 15.58
N ARG A 14 -33.99 -32.63 14.95
CA ARG A 14 -33.28 -33.90 14.88
C ARG A 14 -32.66 -34.10 16.25
N ALA A 15 -33.37 -34.83 17.11
CA ALA A 15 -32.75 -35.52 18.22
C ALA A 15 -31.47 -36.20 17.69
N ALA A 16 -30.33 -35.88 18.27
CA ALA A 16 -29.09 -36.58 18.03
C ALA A 16 -29.33 -38.05 18.41
N GLU A 17 -29.56 -38.92 17.43
CA GLU A 17 -29.46 -40.37 17.65
C GLU A 17 -28.04 -40.62 18.15
N THR A 18 -27.92 -41.03 19.41
CA THR A 18 -26.64 -41.40 20.03
C THR A 18 -26.06 -42.57 19.25
N LEU A 19 -25.14 -42.27 18.34
CA LEU A 19 -24.59 -43.24 17.42
C LEU A 19 -23.40 -43.94 18.09
N GLY A 20 -23.63 -45.09 18.72
CA GLY A 20 -22.57 -45.88 19.35
C GLY A 20 -21.62 -46.53 18.34
N LEU A 21 -20.44 -46.94 18.79
CA LEU A 21 -19.54 -47.76 17.97
C LEU A 21 -20.18 -49.13 17.65
N PRO A 22 -20.06 -49.63 16.40
CA PRO A 22 -20.56 -50.95 16.05
C PRO A 22 -19.82 -52.04 16.82
N LEU A 23 -20.58 -52.92 17.47
CA LEU A 23 -20.08 -53.99 18.34
C LEU A 23 -20.04 -55.36 17.65
N ASP A 24 -20.29 -55.45 16.35
CA ASP A 24 -20.33 -56.71 15.60
C ASP A 24 -18.95 -57.25 15.19
N GLY A 25 -17.90 -56.42 15.32
CA GLY A 25 -16.54 -56.79 14.92
C GLY A 25 -16.29 -56.83 13.41
N GLU A 26 -17.30 -56.56 12.58
CA GLU A 26 -17.24 -56.63 11.11
C GLU A 26 -17.55 -55.28 10.45
N THR A 27 -18.21 -54.37 11.16
CA THR A 27 -18.50 -53.03 10.68
C THR A 27 -17.66 -51.99 11.43
N ALA A 28 -17.43 -50.87 10.76
CA ALA A 28 -16.74 -49.71 11.32
C ALA A 28 -17.49 -48.43 10.93
N ILE A 29 -17.39 -47.42 11.79
CA ILE A 29 -17.81 -46.07 11.42
C ILE A 29 -16.72 -45.38 10.62
N VAL A 30 -17.13 -44.55 9.67
CA VAL A 30 -16.23 -43.71 8.88
C VAL A 30 -16.67 -42.26 8.96
N ALA A 31 -15.74 -41.39 9.36
CA ALA A 31 -15.91 -39.94 9.35
C ALA A 31 -14.84 -39.31 8.46
N VAL A 32 -15.28 -38.48 7.51
CA VAL A 32 -14.37 -37.80 6.58
C VAL A 32 -13.78 -36.56 7.26
N VAL A 33 -12.47 -36.60 7.55
CA VAL A 33 -11.74 -35.48 8.18
C VAL A 33 -11.52 -34.37 7.16
N ASP A 34 -11.00 -34.70 5.97
CA ASP A 34 -10.93 -33.81 4.80
C ASP A 34 -10.95 -34.60 3.49
N GLU A 35 -10.68 -33.95 2.34
CA GLU A 35 -10.72 -34.59 1.01
C GLU A 35 -9.74 -35.77 0.88
N GLY A 36 -8.68 -35.81 1.70
CA GLY A 36 -7.62 -36.83 1.62
C GLY A 36 -7.52 -37.73 2.84
N LEU A 37 -8.37 -37.58 3.86
CA LEU A 37 -8.20 -38.28 5.14
C LEU A 37 -9.55 -38.65 5.78
N ALA A 38 -9.64 -39.89 6.27
CA ALA A 38 -10.78 -40.38 7.04
C ALA A 38 -10.35 -40.94 8.40
N LEU A 39 -11.21 -40.74 9.40
CA LEU A 39 -11.17 -41.40 10.69
C LEU A 39 -12.07 -42.65 10.61
N ILE A 40 -11.53 -43.80 10.98
CA ILE A 40 -12.23 -45.08 10.97
C ILE A 40 -12.16 -45.68 12.37
N ALA A 41 -13.30 -45.97 12.98
CA ALA A 41 -13.35 -46.56 14.31
C ALA A 41 -14.23 -47.82 14.32
N GLY A 42 -13.79 -48.83 15.07
CA GLY A 42 -14.44 -50.14 15.12
C GLY A 42 -13.81 -51.04 16.18
N MET A 43 -14.13 -52.33 16.13
CA MET A 43 -13.72 -53.32 17.14
C MET A 43 -12.60 -54.22 16.64
N GLY A 44 -11.51 -54.29 17.41
CA GLY A 44 -10.32 -55.07 17.10
C GLY A 44 -9.07 -54.44 17.69
N GLU A 45 -7.96 -55.19 17.69
CA GLU A 45 -6.66 -54.69 18.10
C GLU A 45 -5.81 -54.43 16.86
N LEU A 46 -5.38 -53.17 16.69
CA LEU A 46 -4.49 -52.74 15.62
C LEU A 46 -3.15 -52.25 16.21
N PRO A 47 -2.02 -52.56 15.56
CA PRO A 47 -0.74 -51.94 15.90
C PRO A 47 -0.76 -50.44 15.55
N GLY A 48 0.10 -49.65 16.22
CA GLY A 48 0.13 -48.19 16.08
C GLY A 48 0.31 -47.66 14.65
N SER A 49 0.99 -48.44 13.80
CA SER A 49 1.05 -48.25 12.35
C SER A 49 0.66 -49.55 11.68
N VAL A 50 -0.30 -49.48 10.75
CA VAL A 50 -0.84 -50.66 10.05
C VAL A 50 -1.05 -50.36 8.58
N GLN A 51 -0.74 -51.33 7.71
CA GLN A 51 -1.06 -51.20 6.29
C GLN A 51 -2.57 -51.40 6.09
N ALA A 52 -3.21 -50.43 5.45
CA ALA A 52 -4.62 -50.45 5.10
C ALA A 52 -4.79 -50.57 3.58
N LEU A 53 -5.68 -51.46 3.13
CA LEU A 53 -6.12 -51.55 1.74
C LEU A 53 -7.50 -50.93 1.59
N LEU A 54 -7.61 -49.88 0.78
CA LEU A 54 -8.88 -49.22 0.53
C LEU A 54 -9.74 -50.10 -0.39
N ASN A 55 -10.98 -50.40 0.01
CA ASN A 55 -11.87 -51.34 -0.66
C ASN A 55 -11.29 -52.77 -0.84
N GLY A 56 -10.21 -53.11 -0.14
CA GLY A 56 -9.49 -54.38 -0.29
C GLY A 56 -8.60 -54.47 -1.53
N ASP A 57 -8.38 -53.35 -2.24
CA ASP A 57 -7.55 -53.29 -3.44
C ASP A 57 -6.05 -53.17 -3.06
N PRO A 58 -5.18 -54.12 -3.45
CA PRO A 58 -3.74 -54.04 -3.22
C PRO A 58 -3.06 -52.83 -3.87
N SER A 59 -3.62 -52.29 -4.96
CA SER A 59 -3.10 -51.10 -5.65
C SER A 59 -3.46 -49.80 -4.92
N ALA A 60 -4.48 -49.82 -4.07
CA ALA A 60 -4.91 -48.72 -3.22
C ALA A 60 -4.45 -48.92 -1.75
N ALA A 61 -3.21 -49.36 -1.56
CA ALA A 61 -2.61 -49.56 -0.25
C ALA A 61 -2.11 -48.24 0.36
N THR A 62 -2.31 -48.06 1.65
CA THR A 62 -1.83 -46.90 2.40
C THR A 62 -1.37 -47.28 3.81
N GLN A 63 -0.56 -46.45 4.44
CA GLN A 63 -0.24 -46.60 5.86
C GLN A 63 -1.26 -45.84 6.70
N ALA A 64 -1.74 -46.48 7.75
CA ALA A 64 -2.69 -45.91 8.70
C ALA A 64 -2.07 -45.84 10.09
N ALA A 65 -2.24 -44.69 10.75
CA ALA A 65 -1.93 -44.55 12.17
C ALA A 65 -3.16 -44.98 12.98
N ALA A 66 -2.99 -45.91 13.90
CA ALA A 66 -4.09 -46.44 14.70
C ALA A 66 -3.80 -46.33 16.20
N VAL A 67 -4.86 -46.12 16.97
CA VAL A 67 -4.82 -46.15 18.43
C VAL A 67 -5.88 -47.15 18.90
N SER A 68 -5.47 -48.11 19.73
CA SER A 68 -6.35 -49.14 20.27
C SER A 68 -6.49 -48.97 21.78
N TRP A 69 -7.67 -49.26 22.33
CA TRP A 69 -7.94 -49.26 23.77
C TRP A 69 -8.59 -50.56 24.20
N ARG A 70 -8.50 -50.88 25.50
CA ARG A 70 -9.10 -52.09 26.07
C ARG A 70 -10.44 -51.80 26.73
N ARG A 71 -11.35 -52.75 26.58
CA ARG A 71 -12.70 -52.77 27.15
C ARG A 71 -12.75 -53.87 28.21
N PRO A 72 -12.60 -53.54 29.52
CA PRO A 72 -12.36 -54.52 30.57
C PRO A 72 -13.49 -55.55 30.76
N ASP A 73 -14.74 -55.17 30.43
CA ASP A 73 -15.93 -56.00 30.64
C ASP A 73 -16.50 -56.63 29.35
N ALA A 74 -15.76 -56.59 28.24
CA ALA A 74 -16.23 -57.06 26.94
C ALA A 74 -15.81 -58.51 26.60
N PRO A 75 -16.59 -59.24 25.77
CA PRO A 75 -16.23 -60.56 25.26
C PRO A 75 -14.85 -60.58 24.57
N PRO A 76 -14.15 -61.73 24.52
CA PRO A 76 -12.77 -61.81 23.97
C PRO A 76 -12.60 -61.19 22.58
N GLU A 77 -13.61 -61.33 21.72
CA GLU A 77 -13.61 -60.84 20.34
C GLU A 77 -13.85 -59.32 20.20
N LEU A 78 -14.35 -58.68 21.27
CA LEU A 78 -14.69 -57.25 21.36
C LEU A 78 -13.95 -56.55 22.51
N ARG A 79 -12.88 -57.19 23.00
CA ARG A 79 -12.09 -56.72 24.15
C ARG A 79 -11.25 -55.49 23.83
N SER A 80 -11.08 -55.17 22.55
CA SER A 80 -10.32 -54.02 22.08
C SER A 80 -11.14 -53.22 21.08
N GLY A 81 -11.17 -51.91 21.26
CA GLY A 81 -11.62 -50.96 20.25
C GLY A 81 -10.42 -50.33 19.56
N PHE A 82 -10.59 -49.85 18.33
CA PHE A 82 -9.56 -49.09 17.61
C PHE A 82 -10.14 -47.87 16.94
N CYS A 83 -9.27 -46.89 16.71
CA CYS A 83 -9.51 -45.74 15.85
C CYS A 83 -8.28 -45.51 14.97
N ALA A 84 -8.47 -45.45 13.66
CA ALA A 84 -7.41 -45.35 12.66
C ALA A 84 -7.63 -44.15 11.74
N LEU A 85 -6.55 -43.40 11.49
CA LEU A 85 -6.50 -42.35 10.47
C LEU A 85 -5.95 -42.93 9.18
N VAL A 86 -6.74 -42.82 8.11
CA VAL A 86 -6.45 -43.46 6.83
C VAL A 86 -6.45 -42.43 5.72
N SER A 87 -5.34 -42.37 4.98
CA SER A 87 -5.23 -41.52 3.79
C SER A 87 -6.07 -42.09 2.65
N LEU A 88 -6.90 -41.24 2.06
CA LEU A 88 -7.77 -41.56 0.93
C LEU A 88 -7.11 -41.27 -0.42
N ALA A 89 -5.86 -40.78 -0.45
CA ALA A 89 -5.19 -40.38 -1.68
C ALA A 89 -5.12 -41.51 -2.73
N ALA A 90 -4.92 -42.75 -2.28
CA ALA A 90 -4.85 -43.93 -3.14
C ALA A 90 -6.21 -44.39 -3.69
N LEU A 91 -7.32 -43.82 -3.22
CA LEU A 91 -8.68 -44.16 -3.66
C LEU A 91 -9.11 -43.43 -4.95
N GLY A 92 -8.44 -42.32 -5.29
CA GLY A 92 -8.80 -41.48 -6.43
C GLY A 92 -10.24 -40.94 -6.35
N ARG A 93 -11.03 -41.10 -7.41
CA ARG A 93 -12.46 -40.68 -7.46
C ARG A 93 -13.44 -41.73 -6.90
N GLY A 94 -12.93 -42.85 -6.37
CA GLY A 94 -13.76 -43.94 -5.84
C GLY A 94 -14.40 -43.61 -4.49
N ARG A 95 -15.49 -44.31 -4.15
CA ARG A 95 -16.11 -44.23 -2.81
C ARG A 95 -15.52 -45.31 -1.91
N LEU A 96 -15.20 -44.94 -0.67
CA LEU A 96 -14.74 -45.88 0.34
C LEU A 96 -15.96 -46.66 0.89
N SER A 97 -15.96 -47.98 0.69
CA SER A 97 -17.05 -48.89 1.04
C SER A 97 -16.64 -49.99 2.03
N SER A 98 -15.36 -50.35 2.02
CA SER A 98 -14.75 -51.24 3.01
C SER A 98 -13.25 -50.94 3.15
N ILE A 99 -12.64 -51.42 4.22
CA ILE A 99 -11.20 -51.33 4.44
C ILE A 99 -10.68 -52.67 4.95
N VAL A 100 -9.45 -53.02 4.55
CA VAL A 100 -8.76 -54.22 5.07
C VAL A 100 -7.48 -53.77 5.77
N PHE A 101 -7.36 -54.05 7.06
CA PHE A 101 -6.13 -53.80 7.81
C PHE A 101 -5.28 -55.08 7.85
N ARG A 102 -4.01 -54.97 7.46
CA ARG A 102 -3.04 -56.07 7.46
C ARG A 102 -2.23 -56.05 8.75
N SER A 103 -2.68 -56.81 9.74
CA SER A 103 -2.01 -57.03 11.03
C SER A 103 -1.21 -58.36 11.01
N PRO A 104 -0.16 -58.56 11.84
CA PRO A 104 0.55 -59.83 11.93
C PRO A 104 -0.40 -60.96 12.36
N GLY A 105 -0.73 -61.86 11.42
CA GLY A 105 -1.78 -62.88 11.57
C GLY A 105 -2.66 -62.95 10.33
N HIS A 106 -3.93 -62.55 10.44
CA HIS A 106 -4.90 -62.54 9.34
C HIS A 106 -5.39 -61.11 9.01
N PRO A 107 -5.51 -60.74 7.72
CA PRO A 107 -6.09 -59.47 7.32
C PRO A 107 -7.57 -59.42 7.71
N LYS A 108 -7.99 -58.38 8.44
CA LYS A 108 -9.38 -58.21 8.88
C LYS A 108 -10.06 -57.13 8.04
N ARG A 109 -11.24 -57.45 7.50
CA ARG A 109 -12.04 -56.57 6.66
C ARG A 109 -13.15 -55.92 7.49
N TYR A 110 -13.34 -54.62 7.32
CA TYR A 110 -14.43 -53.86 7.90
C TYR A 110 -15.30 -53.24 6.81
N ALA A 111 -16.61 -53.43 6.90
CA ALA A 111 -17.59 -52.78 6.02
C ALA A 111 -18.08 -51.46 6.64
N PHE A 112 -18.32 -50.44 5.81
CA PHE A 112 -18.86 -49.16 6.28
C PHE A 112 -20.38 -49.11 6.14
N ALA A 113 -21.06 -48.53 7.14
CA ALA A 113 -22.48 -48.22 7.04
C ALA A 113 -22.76 -47.28 5.84
N ARG A 114 -23.97 -47.34 5.27
CA ARG A 114 -24.32 -46.71 3.96
C ARG A 114 -24.10 -45.19 3.89
N ARG A 115 -23.80 -44.48 4.99
CA ARG A 115 -23.45 -43.04 5.00
C ARG A 115 -22.30 -42.75 5.99
N PRO A 116 -21.30 -41.95 5.60
CA PRO A 116 -20.32 -41.40 6.54
C PRO A 116 -21.01 -40.57 7.62
N VAL A 117 -20.50 -40.65 8.84
CA VAL A 117 -21.00 -39.90 10.01
C VAL A 117 -20.23 -38.58 10.13
N SER A 118 -20.77 -37.61 10.89
CA SER A 118 -19.99 -36.42 11.24
C SER A 118 -18.80 -36.83 12.10
N LEU A 119 -17.70 -36.07 11.98
CA LEU A 119 -16.51 -36.31 12.79
C LEU A 119 -16.81 -36.19 14.29
N GLU A 120 -17.62 -35.20 14.68
CA GLU A 120 -18.05 -35.00 16.06
C GLU A 120 -18.79 -36.22 16.62
N ALA A 121 -19.74 -36.79 15.87
CA ALA A 121 -20.47 -37.98 16.28
C ALA A 121 -19.55 -39.21 16.40
N ALA A 122 -18.60 -39.37 15.47
CA ALA A 122 -17.62 -40.46 15.54
C ALA A 122 -16.70 -40.35 16.77
N LEU A 123 -16.25 -39.14 17.08
CA LEU A 123 -15.39 -38.89 18.23
C LEU A 123 -16.12 -39.07 19.55
N GLN A 124 -17.39 -38.63 19.62
CA GLN A 124 -18.23 -38.87 20.77
C GLN A 124 -18.42 -40.38 21.02
N ALA A 125 -18.71 -41.14 19.97
CA ALA A 125 -18.83 -42.60 20.06
C ALA A 125 -17.55 -43.28 20.57
N VAL A 126 -16.38 -42.81 20.09
CA VAL A 126 -15.07 -43.31 20.54
C VAL A 126 -14.79 -42.92 21.99
N ALA A 127 -15.08 -41.68 22.39
CA ALA A 127 -14.83 -41.21 23.75
C ALA A 127 -15.73 -41.91 24.78
N GLU A 128 -17.00 -42.14 24.45
CA GLU A 128 -17.96 -42.86 25.29
C GLU A 128 -17.54 -44.33 25.50
N ASP A 129 -17.10 -45.03 24.44
CA ASP A 129 -16.67 -46.44 24.55
C ASP A 129 -15.27 -46.59 25.19
N ALA A 130 -14.33 -45.69 24.90
CA ALA A 130 -12.99 -45.74 25.48
C ALA A 130 -12.95 -45.43 26.98
N GLY A 131 -13.99 -44.76 27.50
CA GLY A 131 -14.15 -44.48 28.93
C GLY A 131 -12.89 -43.85 29.55
N PRO A 132 -12.28 -44.47 30.58
CA PRO A 132 -11.05 -43.95 31.20
C PRO A 132 -9.85 -43.78 30.26
N SER A 133 -9.81 -44.48 29.12
CA SER A 133 -8.75 -44.38 28.12
C SER A 133 -8.99 -43.31 27.05
N ALA A 134 -10.12 -42.60 27.08
CA ALA A 134 -10.49 -41.63 26.05
C ALA A 134 -9.43 -40.54 25.83
N SER A 135 -8.77 -40.05 26.89
CA SER A 135 -7.71 -39.04 26.78
C SER A 135 -6.52 -39.54 25.95
N ILE A 136 -6.04 -40.76 26.24
CA ILE A 136 -4.91 -41.39 25.54
C ILE A 136 -5.26 -41.64 24.07
N VAL A 137 -6.50 -42.07 23.80
CA VAL A 137 -6.98 -42.32 22.44
C VAL A 137 -7.02 -41.03 21.64
N VAL A 138 -7.62 -39.98 22.20
CA VAL A 138 -7.69 -38.66 21.55
C VAL A 138 -6.31 -38.06 21.36
N ASP A 139 -5.41 -38.20 22.34
CA ASP A 139 -4.03 -37.75 22.25
C ASP A 139 -3.29 -38.38 21.07
N GLY A 140 -3.37 -39.71 20.91
CA GLY A 140 -2.73 -40.40 19.80
C GLY A 140 -3.30 -40.00 18.43
N ILE A 141 -4.61 -39.75 18.34
CA ILE A 141 -5.24 -39.29 17.09
C ILE A 141 -4.88 -37.84 16.80
N VAL A 142 -4.86 -36.95 17.79
CA VAL A 142 -4.47 -35.54 17.61
C VAL A 142 -3.01 -35.46 17.16
N GLU A 143 -2.10 -36.20 17.80
CA GLU A 143 -0.70 -36.27 17.37
C GLU A 143 -0.60 -36.71 15.92
N ALA A 144 -1.30 -37.78 15.53
CA ALA A 144 -1.30 -38.27 14.15
C ALA A 144 -1.92 -37.29 13.14
N LEU A 145 -2.95 -36.51 13.52
CA LEU A 145 -3.53 -35.46 12.68
C LEU A 145 -2.61 -34.24 12.51
N LEU A 146 -1.76 -33.97 13.49
CA LEU A 146 -0.77 -32.89 13.47
C LEU A 146 0.50 -33.26 12.70
N VAL A 147 0.71 -34.54 12.34
CA VAL A 147 1.81 -34.97 11.47
C VAL A 147 1.54 -34.56 10.01
N GLY A 148 2.46 -33.80 9.43
CA GLY A 148 2.42 -33.36 8.02
C GLY A 148 1.79 -31.98 7.83
N LYS A 149 1.38 -31.65 6.59
CA LYS A 149 0.74 -30.35 6.27
C LYS A 149 -0.67 -30.31 6.87
N THR A 150 -0.91 -29.35 7.77
CA THR A 150 -2.19 -29.14 8.45
C THR A 150 -3.11 -28.27 7.58
N THR A 151 -4.30 -28.78 7.24
CA THR A 151 -5.35 -28.01 6.56
C THR A 151 -6.30 -27.37 7.59
N ALA A 152 -7.01 -26.30 7.23
CA ALA A 152 -7.99 -25.68 8.13
C ALA A 152 -9.03 -26.68 8.65
N ARG A 153 -9.48 -27.61 7.81
CA ARG A 153 -10.44 -28.66 8.18
C ARG A 153 -9.85 -29.68 9.16
N ARG A 154 -8.58 -30.08 8.99
CA ARG A 154 -7.85 -30.91 9.98
C ARG A 154 -7.68 -30.19 11.30
N LEU A 155 -7.40 -28.88 11.27
CA LEU A 155 -7.22 -28.11 12.48
C LEU A 155 -8.53 -27.95 13.28
N ARG A 156 -9.67 -27.78 12.59
CA ARG A 156 -11.01 -27.87 13.23
C ARG A 156 -11.27 -29.23 13.87
N ALA A 157 -10.91 -30.31 13.17
CA ALA A 157 -11.00 -31.67 13.70
C ALA A 157 -10.18 -31.83 14.99
N VAL A 158 -8.90 -31.46 14.95
CA VAL A 158 -8.00 -31.47 16.10
C VAL A 158 -8.53 -30.63 17.26
N ALA A 159 -9.02 -29.42 16.97
CA ALA A 159 -9.58 -28.53 17.97
C ALA A 159 -10.85 -29.10 18.62
N ALA A 160 -11.76 -29.71 17.85
CA ALA A 160 -12.96 -30.35 18.39
C ALA A 160 -12.58 -31.54 19.29
N MET A 161 -11.62 -32.36 18.86
CA MET A 161 -11.09 -33.49 19.63
C MET A 161 -10.48 -33.06 20.95
N ALA A 162 -9.56 -32.10 20.90
CA ALA A 162 -8.91 -31.58 22.09
C ALA A 162 -9.92 -30.96 23.06
N GLN A 163 -10.93 -30.22 22.56
CA GLN A 163 -11.97 -29.62 23.40
C GLN A 163 -12.85 -30.65 24.13
N ALA A 164 -13.18 -31.77 23.49
CA ALA A 164 -14.04 -32.79 24.09
C ALA A 164 -13.42 -33.46 25.32
N VAL A 165 -12.09 -33.56 25.38
CA VAL A 165 -11.35 -34.19 26.49
C VAL A 165 -10.63 -33.20 27.40
N ALA A 166 -10.53 -31.93 27.01
CA ALA A 166 -9.79 -30.94 27.79
C ALA A 166 -10.47 -30.63 29.12
N ARG A 167 -9.71 -30.73 30.20
CA ARG A 167 -10.16 -30.31 31.54
C ARG A 167 -9.94 -28.82 31.75
N PRO A 168 -10.84 -28.10 32.45
CA PRO A 168 -10.63 -26.69 32.80
C PRO A 168 -9.36 -26.49 33.62
N ASP A 169 -8.57 -25.46 33.27
CA ASP A 169 -7.28 -25.14 33.90
C ASP A 169 -7.04 -23.63 34.01
N GLY A 170 -8.01 -22.91 34.56
CA GLY A 170 -7.91 -21.49 34.84
C GLY A 170 -8.39 -20.58 33.72
N PHE A 171 -8.02 -19.30 33.84
CA PHE A 171 -8.59 -18.23 33.02
C PHE A 171 -7.56 -17.23 32.52
N VAL A 172 -7.79 -16.69 31.31
CA VAL A 172 -7.18 -15.45 30.82
C VAL A 172 -8.02 -14.28 31.32
N GLU A 173 -7.39 -13.35 32.04
CA GLU A 173 -8.03 -12.19 32.66
C GLU A 173 -7.66 -10.88 31.95
N VAL A 174 -6.47 -10.81 31.36
CA VAL A 174 -5.99 -9.66 30.60
C VAL A 174 -5.44 -10.14 29.26
N MET A 175 -5.80 -9.46 28.18
CA MET A 175 -5.28 -9.77 26.85
C MET A 175 -5.27 -8.53 25.96
N GLY A 176 -4.42 -8.52 24.93
CA GLY A 176 -4.40 -7.44 23.95
C GLY A 176 -3.39 -7.73 22.84
N SER A 177 -3.64 -7.17 21.67
CA SER A 177 -2.69 -7.22 20.54
C SER A 177 -1.93 -5.93 20.44
N ASP A 178 -0.60 -5.98 20.35
CA ASP A 178 0.21 -4.79 20.09
C ASP A 178 0.14 -4.33 18.62
N GLU A 179 0.86 -3.25 18.29
CA GLU A 179 0.92 -2.67 16.92
C GLU A 179 1.47 -3.66 15.88
N ASP A 180 2.34 -4.60 16.29
CA ASP A 180 2.86 -5.70 15.45
C ASP A 180 1.85 -6.85 15.31
N GLY A 181 0.77 -6.83 16.09
CA GLY A 181 -0.30 -7.83 16.11
C GLY A 181 0.03 -9.05 16.97
N ASP A 182 1.12 -9.03 17.74
CA ASP A 182 1.43 -10.08 18.72
C ASP A 182 0.41 -10.03 19.86
N LEU A 183 -0.08 -11.21 20.25
CA LEU A 183 -1.12 -11.31 21.27
C LEU A 183 -0.48 -11.57 22.63
N PHE A 184 -0.65 -10.61 23.54
CA PHE A 184 -0.32 -10.76 24.94
C PHE A 184 -1.50 -11.36 25.71
N LEU A 185 -1.19 -12.26 26.65
CA LEU A 185 -2.13 -12.98 27.48
C LEU A 185 -1.63 -13.02 28.92
N GLN A 186 -2.50 -12.75 29.88
CA GLN A 186 -2.22 -12.91 31.29
C GLN A 186 -3.45 -13.44 32.04
N GLY A 187 -3.20 -14.28 33.02
CA GLY A 187 -4.22 -14.82 33.90
C GLY A 187 -3.62 -15.81 34.88
N TRP A 188 -4.32 -16.93 35.11
CA TRP A 188 -3.83 -18.00 35.97
C TRP A 188 -4.15 -19.40 35.41
N THR A 189 -3.36 -20.37 35.85
CA THR A 189 -3.37 -21.76 35.39
C THR A 189 -2.74 -22.65 36.45
N ALA A 190 -3.16 -23.91 36.56
CA ALA A 190 -2.53 -24.87 37.45
C ALA A 190 -1.41 -25.66 36.74
N ASP A 191 -1.63 -26.03 35.48
CA ASP A 191 -0.80 -27.03 34.79
C ASP A 191 0.09 -26.47 33.65
N LEU A 192 -0.04 -25.19 33.26
CA LEU A 192 0.81 -24.60 32.23
C LEU A 192 2.23 -24.39 32.77
N VAL A 193 3.19 -25.08 32.17
CA VAL A 193 4.60 -24.98 32.53
C VAL A 193 5.23 -23.76 31.84
N PRO A 194 5.96 -22.90 32.58
CA PRO A 194 6.70 -21.79 31.99
C PRO A 194 7.69 -22.25 30.93
N GLY A 195 7.74 -21.55 29.81
CA GLY A 195 8.48 -21.96 28.63
C GLY A 195 7.65 -21.80 27.36
N ARG A 196 8.15 -22.38 26.27
CA ARG A 196 7.44 -22.44 25.00
C ARG A 196 6.51 -23.64 24.96
N ALA A 197 5.24 -23.40 24.69
CA ALA A 197 4.23 -24.43 24.51
C ALA A 197 3.52 -24.27 23.16
N ARG A 198 3.23 -25.39 22.49
CA ARG A 198 2.30 -25.39 21.35
C ARG A 198 0.88 -25.40 21.88
N VAL A 199 0.07 -24.48 21.40
CA VAL A 199 -1.30 -24.30 21.87
C VAL A 199 -2.29 -24.23 20.71
N LEU A 200 -3.51 -24.68 20.95
CA LEU A 200 -4.65 -24.47 20.06
C LEU A 200 -5.46 -23.29 20.60
N ALA A 201 -5.36 -22.15 19.92
CA ALA A 201 -6.15 -20.98 20.20
C ALA A 201 -7.54 -21.13 19.56
N ILE A 202 -8.58 -21.17 20.38
CA ILE A 202 -9.97 -21.37 19.95
C ILE A 202 -10.66 -20.02 19.85
N GLY A 203 -10.94 -19.58 18.63
CA GLY A 203 -11.78 -18.41 18.33
C GLY A 203 -12.85 -18.75 17.30
N ALA A 204 -13.05 -17.87 16.30
CA ALA A 204 -13.93 -18.18 15.17
C ALA A 204 -13.43 -19.37 14.34
N GLU A 205 -12.12 -19.43 14.13
CA GLU A 205 -11.41 -20.57 13.56
C GLU A 205 -10.29 -20.96 14.53
N PRO A 206 -10.03 -22.26 14.72
CA PRO A 206 -8.94 -22.69 15.57
C PRO A 206 -7.61 -22.41 14.88
N VAL A 207 -6.64 -21.94 15.67
CA VAL A 207 -5.29 -21.61 15.22
C VAL A 207 -4.29 -22.40 16.05
N LEU A 208 -3.34 -23.05 15.39
CA LEU A 208 -2.22 -23.69 16.06
C LEU A 208 -1.10 -22.65 16.21
N ALA A 209 -0.78 -22.28 17.44
CA ALA A 209 0.17 -21.22 17.75
C ALA A 209 1.23 -21.67 18.74
N GLU A 210 2.31 -20.90 18.83
CA GLU A 210 3.30 -21.02 19.90
C GLU A 210 3.04 -19.94 20.96
N LEU A 211 3.00 -20.37 22.22
CA LEU A 211 2.87 -19.49 23.37
C LEU A 211 4.16 -19.57 24.19
N ASP A 212 4.90 -18.46 24.25
CA ASP A 212 6.02 -18.31 25.17
C ASP A 212 5.49 -17.71 26.48
N SER A 213 5.47 -18.51 27.55
CA SER A 213 4.81 -18.16 28.81
C SER A 213 5.76 -18.15 30.01
N ALA A 214 5.53 -17.21 30.91
CA ALA A 214 6.18 -17.11 32.20
C ALA A 214 5.16 -17.20 33.33
N SER A 215 5.61 -17.60 34.52
CA SER A 215 4.76 -17.67 35.71
C SER A 215 5.14 -16.66 36.77
N PHE A 216 4.20 -16.30 37.64
CA PHE A 216 4.43 -15.48 38.83
C PHE A 216 3.55 -15.95 39.99
N PRO A 217 3.97 -15.72 41.26
CA PRO A 217 3.18 -16.12 42.42
C PRO A 217 1.93 -15.24 42.59
N ARG A 218 0.83 -15.87 43.01
CA ARG A 218 -0.45 -15.24 43.34
C ARG A 218 -0.91 -15.72 44.71
N GLU A 219 -1.05 -14.79 45.65
CA GLU A 219 -1.41 -15.08 47.05
C GLU A 219 -2.86 -15.57 47.18
N ASP A 220 -3.74 -15.11 46.29
CA ASP A 220 -5.16 -15.45 46.26
C ASP A 220 -5.46 -16.87 45.74
N LEU A 221 -4.48 -17.56 45.14
CA LEU A 221 -4.63 -18.90 44.58
C LEU A 221 -4.16 -20.03 45.53
N ALA A 222 -3.88 -19.70 46.80
CA ALA A 222 -3.53 -20.65 47.86
C ALA A 222 -2.45 -21.69 47.48
N GLY A 223 -1.51 -21.31 46.61
CA GLY A 223 -0.37 -22.14 46.17
C GLY A 223 -0.71 -23.32 45.25
N ARG A 224 -1.99 -23.53 44.90
CA ARG A 224 -2.42 -24.63 44.00
C ARG A 224 -2.35 -24.27 42.52
N SER A 225 -2.32 -22.97 42.21
CA SER A 225 -2.24 -22.45 40.85
C SER A 225 -1.32 -21.22 40.82
N ARG A 226 -0.84 -20.86 39.63
CA ARG A 226 0.11 -19.76 39.43
C ARG A 226 -0.47 -18.75 38.45
N GLY A 227 -0.08 -17.49 38.63
CA GLY A 227 -0.29 -16.50 37.58
C GLY A 227 0.59 -16.84 36.38
N PHE A 228 0.11 -16.60 35.17
CA PHE A 228 0.92 -16.67 33.96
C PHE A 228 0.80 -15.38 33.14
N ALA A 229 1.86 -15.06 32.42
CA ALA A 229 1.89 -14.04 31.39
C ALA A 229 2.64 -14.61 30.19
N GLY A 230 2.11 -14.44 28.99
CA GLY A 230 2.72 -15.00 27.79
C GLY A 230 2.38 -14.24 26.54
N ILE A 231 3.17 -14.49 25.50
CA ILE A 231 3.02 -13.86 24.19
C ILE A 231 2.89 -14.95 23.14
N MET A 232 1.92 -14.74 22.25
CA MET A 232 1.67 -15.59 21.10
C MET A 232 2.16 -14.88 19.84
N CYS A 233 3.28 -15.37 19.32
CA CYS A 233 3.91 -14.90 18.08
C CYS A 233 3.64 -15.88 16.93
N GLY A 234 3.43 -15.38 15.70
CA GLY A 234 3.31 -16.24 14.53
C GLY A 234 2.52 -15.62 13.37
N PRO A 235 2.57 -16.20 12.15
CA PRO A 235 1.83 -15.69 10.99
C PRO A 235 0.32 -15.94 11.09
N ASP A 236 -0.09 -17.09 11.63
CA ASP A 236 -1.48 -17.44 11.89
C ASP A 236 -1.81 -17.09 13.34
N ARG A 237 -2.60 -16.03 13.56
CA ARG A 237 -2.95 -15.53 14.89
C ARG A 237 -4.46 -15.53 15.08
N PRO A 238 -4.97 -15.84 16.28
CA PRO A 238 -6.38 -15.70 16.57
C PRO A 238 -6.77 -14.22 16.58
N ASP A 239 -7.99 -13.92 16.13
CA ASP A 239 -8.62 -12.62 16.38
C ASP A 239 -8.81 -12.44 17.89
N THR A 240 -8.10 -11.47 18.46
CA THR A 240 -8.07 -11.14 19.88
C THR A 240 -9.46 -10.92 20.47
N SER A 241 -10.37 -10.33 19.70
CA SER A 241 -11.74 -10.09 20.16
C SER A 241 -12.57 -11.37 20.25
N LYS A 242 -12.24 -12.37 19.43
CA LYS A 242 -12.99 -13.63 19.28
C LYS A 242 -12.35 -14.82 19.98
N LEU A 243 -11.17 -14.66 20.58
CA LEU A 243 -10.53 -15.74 21.34
C LEU A 243 -11.40 -16.10 22.55
N GLN A 244 -11.73 -17.39 22.65
CA GLN A 244 -12.59 -17.94 23.71
C GLN A 244 -11.82 -18.78 24.72
N LYS A 245 -10.80 -19.52 24.29
CA LYS A 245 -9.97 -20.35 25.15
C LYS A 245 -8.69 -20.77 24.45
N ILE A 246 -7.73 -21.23 25.22
CA ILE A 246 -6.47 -21.81 24.74
C ILE A 246 -6.38 -23.22 25.28
N LEU A 247 -6.14 -24.18 24.38
CA LEU A 247 -5.91 -25.58 24.74
C LEU A 247 -4.43 -25.88 24.64
N PHE A 248 -3.92 -26.57 25.64
CA PHE A 248 -2.54 -27.03 25.66
C PHE A 248 -2.47 -28.44 26.25
N ARG A 249 -1.38 -29.13 25.96
CA ARG A 249 -1.15 -30.48 26.48
C ARG A 249 -0.33 -30.41 27.76
N SER A 250 -0.86 -30.94 28.86
CA SER A 250 -0.12 -31.17 30.10
C SER A 250 0.34 -32.63 30.22
N ARG A 251 0.95 -33.00 31.34
CA ARG A 251 1.36 -34.39 31.61
C ARG A 251 0.17 -35.35 31.71
N ASP A 252 -0.99 -34.85 32.14
CA ASP A 252 -2.20 -35.62 32.43
C ASP A 252 -3.32 -35.33 31.41
N GLY A 253 -2.92 -35.11 30.14
CA GLY A 253 -3.81 -34.87 29.00
C GLY A 253 -4.05 -33.40 28.67
N TRP A 254 -5.09 -33.13 27.88
CA TRP A 254 -5.44 -31.77 27.45
C TRP A 254 -6.02 -30.92 28.58
N ARG A 255 -5.62 -29.64 28.58
CA ARG A 255 -6.07 -28.60 29.50
C ARG A 255 -6.59 -27.40 28.73
N ALA A 256 -7.57 -26.71 29.30
CA ALA A 256 -8.21 -25.54 28.71
C ALA A 256 -8.14 -24.34 29.65
N VAL A 257 -7.44 -23.29 29.22
CA VAL A 257 -7.50 -21.96 29.86
C VAL A 257 -8.59 -21.15 29.14
N ALA A 258 -9.70 -20.87 29.83
CA ALA A 258 -10.80 -20.13 29.23
C ALA A 258 -10.57 -18.62 29.27
N VAL A 259 -11.06 -17.89 28.29
CA VAL A 259 -11.05 -16.43 28.33
C VAL A 259 -12.18 -15.95 29.23
N TYR A 260 -11.85 -15.17 30.27
CA TYR A 260 -12.84 -14.69 31.23
C TYR A 260 -13.82 -13.70 30.58
N GLU A 261 -15.11 -13.79 30.93
CA GLU A 261 -16.15 -12.93 30.34
C GLU A 261 -15.91 -11.45 30.62
N ARG A 262 -15.41 -11.11 31.82
CA ARG A 262 -15.08 -9.74 32.23
C ARG A 262 -13.59 -9.41 32.10
N ARG A 263 -12.92 -10.01 31.12
CA ARG A 263 -11.50 -9.73 30.83
C ARG A 263 -11.23 -8.26 30.57
N VAL A 264 -10.01 -7.83 30.86
CA VAL A 264 -9.47 -6.54 30.41
C VAL A 264 -8.89 -6.74 29.01
N LEU A 265 -9.45 -6.03 28.03
CA LEU A 265 -8.89 -5.94 26.69
C LEU A 265 -8.02 -4.68 26.62
N LEU A 266 -6.71 -4.86 26.46
CA LEU A 266 -5.75 -3.77 26.33
C LEU A 266 -5.79 -3.24 24.89
N GLU A 267 -5.77 -1.91 24.76
CA GLU A 267 -5.50 -1.26 23.47
C GLU A 267 -4.06 -1.53 23.03
N PRO A 268 -3.74 -1.52 21.72
CA PRO A 268 -2.42 -1.91 21.24
C PRO A 268 -1.23 -1.17 21.86
N ARG A 269 -1.43 0.10 22.22
CA ARG A 269 -0.40 0.95 22.83
C ARG A 269 -0.24 0.71 24.34
N ASP A 270 -1.23 0.12 24.99
CA ASP A 270 -1.17 -0.17 26.43
C ASP A 270 -0.46 -1.51 26.70
N VAL A 271 -0.42 -2.41 25.70
CA VAL A 271 0.20 -3.74 25.83
C VAL A 271 1.66 -3.64 26.29
N PRO A 272 2.57 -2.89 25.65
CA PRO A 272 3.99 -2.88 26.06
C PRO A 272 4.19 -2.36 27.49
N ALA A 273 3.46 -1.30 27.87
CA ALA A 273 3.50 -0.75 29.22
C ALA A 273 3.03 -1.76 30.27
N HIS A 274 1.98 -2.52 29.95
CA HIS A 274 1.48 -3.58 30.81
C HIS A 274 2.47 -4.75 30.95
N VAL A 275 3.07 -5.22 29.85
CA VAL A 275 4.11 -6.25 29.90
C VAL A 275 5.29 -5.79 30.76
N ARG A 276 5.73 -4.54 30.60
CA ARG A 276 6.83 -3.93 31.38
C ARG A 276 6.54 -3.90 32.88
N ALA A 277 5.29 -3.66 33.28
CA ALA A 277 4.88 -3.63 34.68
C ALA A 277 4.90 -5.01 35.34
N VAL A 278 4.57 -6.06 34.58
CA VAL A 278 4.53 -7.44 35.09
C VAL A 278 5.91 -8.12 35.04
N LEU A 279 6.75 -7.76 34.07
CA LEU A 279 8.06 -8.38 33.79
C LEU A 279 8.95 -8.62 35.03
N PRO A 280 9.09 -7.68 36.00
CA PRO A 280 9.97 -7.87 37.17
C PRO A 280 9.55 -9.03 38.09
N ARG A 281 8.30 -9.49 37.99
CA ARG A 281 7.73 -10.54 38.84
C ARG A 281 7.71 -11.92 38.15
N LEU A 282 8.09 -11.98 36.87
CA LEU A 282 7.99 -13.17 36.03
C LEU A 282 9.16 -14.13 36.26
N THR A 283 8.86 -15.43 36.22
CA THR A 283 9.81 -16.54 36.26
C THR A 283 9.59 -17.43 35.05
N ALA A 284 10.62 -17.54 34.20
CA ALA A 284 10.65 -18.35 32.98
C ALA A 284 12.10 -18.62 32.52
N PRO A 285 12.29 -19.52 31.54
CA PRO A 285 13.56 -19.63 30.81
C PRO A 285 14.02 -18.29 30.20
N THR A 286 15.34 -18.13 30.06
CA THR A 286 15.97 -16.85 29.63
C THR A 286 15.49 -16.38 28.25
N ASP A 287 15.26 -17.29 27.32
CA ASP A 287 14.76 -16.97 25.97
C ASP A 287 13.32 -16.44 25.98
N VAL A 288 12.46 -16.98 26.85
CA VAL A 288 11.08 -16.50 27.02
C VAL A 288 11.06 -15.14 27.71
N LEU A 289 11.90 -14.94 28.74
CA LEU A 289 12.03 -13.63 29.38
C LEU A 289 12.58 -12.57 28.42
N ALA A 290 13.48 -12.94 27.51
CA ALA A 290 13.97 -12.06 26.45
C ALA A 290 12.83 -11.63 25.52
N LYS A 291 11.99 -12.55 25.04
CA LYS A 291 10.81 -12.21 24.21
C LYS A 291 9.81 -11.30 24.91
N LEU A 292 9.53 -11.56 26.19
CA LEU A 292 8.66 -10.70 27.00
C LEU A 292 9.28 -9.32 27.22
N LYS A 293 10.61 -9.24 27.37
CA LYS A 293 11.35 -7.97 27.44
C LYS A 293 11.29 -7.21 26.11
N ASP A 294 11.44 -7.89 24.98
CA ASP A 294 11.33 -7.28 23.66
C ASP A 294 9.93 -6.69 23.45
N ALA A 295 8.88 -7.42 23.82
CA ALA A 295 7.51 -6.92 23.76
C ALA A 295 7.24 -5.76 24.73
N ALA A 296 7.83 -5.78 25.93
CA ALA A 296 7.76 -4.65 26.87
C ALA A 296 8.44 -3.39 26.35
N ASN A 297 9.39 -3.55 25.44
CA ASN A 297 10.13 -2.48 24.77
C ASN A 297 9.54 -2.12 23.41
N ARG A 298 8.35 -2.58 23.03
CA ARG A 298 7.66 -2.13 21.80
C ARG A 298 7.12 -0.71 21.94
N PHE A 299 6.76 -0.13 20.79
CA PHE A 299 6.18 1.20 20.71
C PHE A 299 4.85 1.28 21.47
N ASP A 300 4.77 2.20 22.43
CA ASP A 300 3.59 2.45 23.27
C ASP A 300 3.00 3.87 23.07
N GLY A 301 3.38 4.55 21.99
CA GLY A 301 2.91 5.91 21.69
C GLY A 301 3.75 7.03 22.32
N ARG A 302 4.66 6.72 23.25
CA ARG A 302 5.51 7.72 23.90
C ARG A 302 6.80 7.97 23.14
N ASP A 303 7.36 9.15 23.39
CA ASP A 303 8.73 9.46 23.02
C ASP A 303 9.68 8.88 24.07
N THR A 304 10.45 7.86 23.69
CA THR A 304 11.47 7.27 24.55
C THR A 304 12.88 7.71 24.17
N VAL A 305 13.07 8.40 23.04
CA VAL A 305 14.37 8.96 22.63
C VAL A 305 14.77 10.10 23.55
N SER A 306 13.82 10.96 23.92
CA SER A 306 14.05 12.07 24.85
C SER A 306 14.52 11.62 26.24
N ASP A 307 14.12 10.42 26.67
CA ASP A 307 14.44 9.86 27.99
C ASP A 307 15.73 9.02 28.00
N LEU A 308 16.42 8.91 26.85
CA LEU A 308 17.68 8.16 26.76
C LEU A 308 18.75 8.81 27.64
N ARG A 309 19.41 7.95 28.43
CA ARG A 309 20.62 8.29 29.21
C ARG A 309 21.90 8.23 28.37
N LEU A 310 21.78 7.85 27.10
CA LEU A 310 22.86 7.90 26.10
C LEU A 310 22.88 9.30 25.46
N PRO A 311 24.02 9.75 24.91
CA PRO A 311 24.12 11.01 24.19
C PRO A 311 23.51 10.92 22.79
N VAL A 312 22.21 10.62 22.76
CA VAL A 312 21.40 10.46 21.56
C VAL A 312 20.15 11.32 21.69
N ARG A 313 19.95 12.26 20.76
CA ARG A 313 18.71 13.08 20.68
C ARG A 313 18.25 13.21 19.24
N LEU A 314 16.93 13.22 19.09
CA LEU A 314 16.26 13.29 17.80
C LEU A 314 15.17 14.35 17.87
N GLY A 315 15.15 15.25 16.89
CA GLY A 315 14.06 16.20 16.68
C GLY A 315 13.46 16.02 15.30
N ILE A 316 12.17 16.33 15.19
CA ILE A 316 11.40 16.23 13.95
C ILE A 316 10.92 17.64 13.60
N ASP A 317 11.32 18.12 12.43
CA ASP A 317 10.90 19.42 11.91
C ASP A 317 9.52 19.29 11.24
N PHE A 318 9.33 18.21 10.46
CA PHE A 318 8.02 17.83 9.92
C PHE A 318 8.00 16.35 9.47
N ALA A 319 6.79 15.78 9.42
CA ALA A 319 6.52 14.49 8.79
C ALA A 319 5.26 14.62 7.92
N LEU A 320 5.42 14.43 6.61
CA LEU A 320 4.38 14.65 5.63
C LEU A 320 4.01 13.33 4.94
N MET A 321 2.72 13.03 4.92
CA MET A 321 2.16 11.98 4.09
C MET A 321 1.86 12.57 2.71
N VAL A 322 2.56 12.09 1.69
CA VAL A 322 2.41 12.58 0.32
C VAL A 322 1.32 11.78 -0.38
N ASP A 323 0.37 12.49 -1.01
CA ASP A 323 -0.67 11.86 -1.81
C ASP A 323 -0.02 10.99 -2.91
N GLY A 324 -0.38 9.70 -2.94
CA GLY A 324 0.33 8.68 -3.74
C GLY A 324 1.11 7.65 -2.92
N GLY A 325 1.08 7.72 -1.59
CA GLY A 325 1.38 6.58 -0.71
C GLY A 325 2.80 6.50 -0.18
N GLY A 326 3.46 7.63 0.05
CA GLY A 326 4.77 7.67 0.72
C GLY A 326 4.83 8.71 1.84
N VAL A 327 5.85 8.62 2.69
CA VAL A 327 6.06 9.55 3.82
C VAL A 327 7.41 10.23 3.67
N LEU A 328 7.40 11.56 3.72
CA LEU A 328 8.60 12.38 3.79
C LEU A 328 8.80 12.87 5.22
N VAL A 329 9.95 12.58 5.81
CA VAL A 329 10.30 13.03 7.16
C VAL A 329 11.58 13.86 7.12
N SER A 330 11.57 14.98 7.86
CA SER A 330 12.73 15.83 8.07
C SER A 330 12.91 16.15 9.54
N GLY A 331 14.16 16.20 9.97
CA GLY A 331 14.52 16.43 11.35
C GLY A 331 16.02 16.44 11.54
N TRP A 332 16.47 16.18 12.76
CA TRP A 332 17.88 16.07 13.11
C TRP A 332 18.11 14.92 14.09
N LEU A 333 19.26 14.26 13.98
CA LEU A 333 19.74 13.23 14.91
C LEU A 333 21.15 13.60 15.38
N VAL A 334 21.32 13.74 16.68
CA VAL A 334 22.63 13.82 17.35
C VAL A 334 22.92 12.48 17.98
N ASP A 335 24.06 11.91 17.62
CA ASP A 335 24.64 10.70 18.20
C ASP A 335 26.16 10.85 18.09
N CYS A 336 26.80 11.34 19.16
CA CYS A 336 28.24 11.66 19.13
C CYS A 336 29.13 10.46 19.46
N GLU A 337 28.55 9.34 19.90
CA GLU A 337 29.26 8.13 20.31
C GLU A 337 28.86 6.89 19.48
N ASP A 338 28.11 7.09 18.39
CA ASP A 338 27.68 6.06 17.43
C ASP A 338 26.88 4.90 18.08
N HIS A 339 25.96 5.23 18.99
CA HIS A 339 25.06 4.27 19.65
C HIS A 339 23.93 3.79 18.73
N VAL A 340 23.52 4.58 17.74
CA VAL A 340 22.42 4.28 16.83
C VAL A 340 22.89 3.38 15.69
N ARG A 341 22.41 2.14 15.67
CA ARG A 341 22.74 1.13 14.63
C ARG A 341 21.89 1.27 13.37
N GLY A 342 20.70 1.85 13.49
CA GLY A 342 19.77 2.05 12.39
C GLY A 342 18.55 2.87 12.81
N VAL A 343 17.90 3.49 11.83
CA VAL A 343 16.68 4.28 12.01
C VAL A 343 15.63 3.79 11.01
N SER A 344 14.52 3.28 11.53
CA SER A 344 13.39 2.84 10.71
C SER A 344 12.20 3.77 10.88
N LEU A 345 11.52 4.07 9.78
CA LEU A 345 10.21 4.73 9.79
C LEU A 345 9.14 3.66 9.74
N LYS A 346 8.22 3.69 10.72
CA LYS A 346 7.08 2.80 10.83
C LYS A 346 5.79 3.63 10.73
N VAL A 347 4.84 3.13 9.94
CA VAL A 347 3.48 3.65 9.84
C VAL A 347 2.53 2.45 9.85
N GLY A 348 1.78 2.32 10.94
CA GLY A 348 1.05 1.11 11.28
C GLY A 348 1.98 -0.10 11.22
N ARG A 349 1.57 -1.12 10.45
CA ARG A 349 2.32 -2.37 10.28
C ARG A 349 3.40 -2.33 9.19
N THR A 350 3.50 -1.21 8.48
CA THR A 350 4.42 -1.04 7.36
C THR A 350 5.58 -0.15 7.76
N GLY A 351 6.71 -0.29 7.08
CA GLY A 351 7.84 0.58 7.31
C GLY A 351 9.12 0.08 6.68
N GLY A 352 10.19 0.82 6.89
CA GLY A 352 11.47 0.55 6.27
C GLY A 352 12.57 1.38 6.91
N ARG A 353 13.80 0.92 6.73
CA ARG A 353 15.00 1.61 7.18
C ARG A 353 15.24 2.85 6.32
N ILE A 354 15.48 4.00 6.96
CA ILE A 354 15.61 5.30 6.27
C ILE A 354 17.01 5.90 6.38
N ASP A 355 17.83 5.50 7.36
CA ASP A 355 19.17 6.06 7.57
C ASP A 355 20.19 5.67 6.48
N GLU A 356 19.92 4.60 5.72
CA GLU A 356 20.77 4.20 4.59
C GLU A 356 20.61 5.16 3.39
N GLY A 357 19.44 5.79 3.26
CA GLY A 357 19.05 6.58 2.09
C GLY A 357 18.87 8.08 2.38
N TRP A 358 18.83 8.51 3.64
CA TRP A 358 18.56 9.90 3.99
C TRP A 358 19.65 10.86 3.50
N THR A 359 19.26 12.09 3.23
CA THR A 359 20.19 13.16 2.85
C THR A 359 20.52 13.99 4.08
N ARG A 360 21.81 14.05 4.45
CA ARG A 360 22.28 14.86 5.58
C ARG A 360 22.25 16.35 5.27
N GLN A 361 21.90 17.16 6.27
CA GLN A 361 21.86 18.62 6.17
C GLN A 361 22.64 19.26 7.33
N PRO A 362 23.36 20.37 7.09
CA PRO A 362 24.05 21.11 8.15
C PRO A 362 23.03 21.79 9.09
N ARG A 363 23.21 21.59 10.39
CA ARG A 363 22.38 22.11 11.48
C ARG A 363 23.26 22.66 12.60
N PRO A 364 23.93 23.81 12.39
CA PRO A 364 24.77 24.43 13.42
C PRO A 364 23.95 24.88 14.64
N ASP A 365 22.66 25.17 14.45
CA ASP A 365 21.70 25.41 15.54
C ASP A 365 21.62 24.22 16.51
N VAL A 366 21.61 22.98 15.98
CA VAL A 366 21.58 21.76 16.78
C VAL A 366 22.92 21.54 17.49
N THR A 367 24.05 21.72 16.79
CA THR A 367 25.37 21.62 17.44
C THR A 367 25.45 22.58 18.62
N ASN A 368 25.15 23.87 18.40
CA ASN A 368 25.22 24.91 19.42
C ASN A 368 24.31 24.64 20.62
N ALA A 369 23.14 24.01 20.41
CA ALA A 369 22.22 23.68 21.49
C ALA A 369 22.77 22.61 22.45
N PHE A 370 23.63 21.70 21.98
CA PHE A 370 24.14 20.57 22.78
C PHE A 370 25.59 20.74 23.24
N LEU A 371 26.33 21.73 22.74
CA LEU A 371 27.74 21.94 23.11
C LEU A 371 27.99 22.13 24.61
N SER A 372 27.04 22.72 25.33
CA SER A 372 27.14 22.94 26.78
C SER A 372 26.56 21.82 27.63
N ASP A 373 25.95 20.80 27.03
CA ASP A 373 25.34 19.68 27.76
C ASP A 373 26.43 18.65 28.12
N PRO A 374 26.66 18.36 29.41
CA PRO A 374 27.68 17.39 29.84
C PRO A 374 27.48 15.99 29.26
N LEU A 375 26.23 15.60 28.96
CA LEU A 375 25.95 14.31 28.34
C LEU A 375 26.59 14.21 26.94
N PHE A 376 26.67 15.32 26.21
CA PHE A 376 27.19 15.41 24.84
C PHE A 376 28.65 15.89 24.78
N GLY A 377 29.46 15.62 25.79
CA GLY A 377 30.85 16.08 25.86
C GLY A 377 31.76 15.59 24.71
N ALA A 378 31.38 14.52 24.01
CA ALA A 378 32.07 14.00 22.82
C ALA A 378 31.63 14.66 21.49
N LEU A 379 30.69 15.62 21.53
CA LEU A 379 30.19 16.31 20.34
C LEU A 379 31.28 17.21 19.72
N ASP A 380 31.60 16.97 18.45
CA ASP A 380 32.52 17.82 17.69
C ASP A 380 31.86 19.15 17.32
N PRO A 381 32.37 20.32 17.79
CA PRO A 381 31.79 21.63 17.50
C PRO A 381 31.84 22.02 16.01
N ASN A 382 32.68 21.37 15.20
CA ASN A 382 32.81 21.69 13.77
C ASN A 382 31.95 20.77 12.88
N ARG A 383 31.32 19.74 13.45
CA ARG A 383 30.55 18.74 12.70
C ARG A 383 29.06 19.03 12.80
N HIS A 384 28.52 19.78 11.84
CA HIS A 384 27.10 20.19 11.85
C HIS A 384 26.14 19.24 11.13
N SER A 385 26.59 18.11 10.59
CA SER A 385 25.78 17.22 9.74
C SER A 385 24.76 16.35 10.51
N HIS A 386 23.94 16.98 11.36
CA HIS A 386 22.92 16.32 12.18
C HIS A 386 21.55 16.23 11.50
N GLY A 387 21.25 17.17 10.60
CA GLY A 387 19.97 17.21 9.89
C GLY A 387 19.80 16.01 8.94
N PHE A 388 18.56 15.61 8.72
CA PHE A 388 18.21 14.59 7.74
C PHE A 388 16.91 14.92 7.00
N LEU A 389 16.82 14.40 5.78
CA LEU A 389 15.61 14.34 4.98
C LEU A 389 15.51 12.95 4.38
N ALA A 390 14.38 12.26 4.58
CA ALA A 390 14.17 10.91 4.08
C ALA A 390 12.75 10.75 3.52
N PHE A 391 12.65 10.20 2.31
CA PHE A 391 11.38 9.76 1.72
C PHE A 391 11.30 8.23 1.72
N LEU A 392 10.22 7.70 2.29
CA LEU A 392 9.93 6.28 2.25
C LEU A 392 8.68 6.04 1.38
N PRO A 393 8.84 5.48 0.16
CA PRO A 393 7.71 5.19 -0.72
C PRO A 393 6.89 3.99 -0.22
N ARG A 394 5.62 3.94 -0.62
CA ARG A 394 4.72 2.78 -0.46
C ARG A 394 4.51 2.36 1.00
N VAL A 395 4.40 3.33 1.89
CA VAL A 395 4.13 3.13 3.31
C VAL A 395 2.76 3.73 3.65
N ALA A 396 2.01 3.02 4.50
CA ALA A 396 0.58 3.15 4.84
C ALA A 396 -0.18 4.40 4.34
N THR A 397 -1.38 4.17 3.78
CA THR A 397 -2.19 5.17 3.06
C THR A 397 -3.15 5.98 3.95
N GLN A 398 -3.23 5.69 5.25
CA GLN A 398 -4.19 6.33 6.16
C GLN A 398 -3.51 7.17 7.23
N VAL A 399 -3.98 8.40 7.40
CA VAL A 399 -3.46 9.39 8.38
C VAL A 399 -3.65 8.93 9.83
N ARG A 400 -4.59 8.01 10.08
CA ARG A 400 -4.92 7.51 11.42
C ARG A 400 -3.92 6.47 11.93
N ASP A 401 -3.08 5.94 11.05
CA ASP A 401 -2.10 4.93 11.43
C ASP A 401 -1.04 5.53 12.35
N ALA A 402 -0.65 4.78 13.39
CA ALA A 402 0.41 5.17 14.29
C ALA A 402 1.72 5.32 13.50
N ALA A 403 2.37 6.47 13.58
CA ALA A 403 3.62 6.73 12.89
C ALA A 403 4.72 7.10 13.86
N TYR A 404 5.90 6.51 13.69
CA TYR A 404 7.04 6.73 14.56
C TYR A 404 8.36 6.41 13.87
N LEU A 405 9.45 7.01 14.36
CA LEU A 405 10.81 6.55 14.10
C LEU A 405 11.24 5.59 15.20
N GLU A 406 11.84 4.48 14.80
CA GLU A 406 12.46 3.48 15.67
C GLU A 406 13.97 3.53 15.50
N LEU A 407 14.69 3.84 16.59
CA LEU A 407 16.14 3.81 16.69
C LEU A 407 16.56 2.46 17.26
N GLN A 408 17.42 1.74 16.54
CA GLN A 408 18.00 0.49 17.01
C GLN A 408 19.25 0.79 17.82
N LEU A 409 19.24 0.43 19.12
CA LEU A 409 20.36 0.59 20.04
C LEU A 409 20.71 -0.76 20.67
N ASP A 410 21.95 -0.89 21.17
CA ASP A 410 22.40 -2.10 21.86
C ASP A 410 21.63 -2.36 23.18
N SER A 411 21.02 -1.32 23.76
CA SER A 411 20.20 -1.40 24.98
C SER A 411 18.73 -1.76 24.74
N GLY A 412 18.29 -1.80 23.48
CA GLY A 412 16.89 -1.95 23.07
C GLY A 412 16.43 -0.79 22.19
N PRO A 413 15.30 -0.92 21.48
CA PRO A 413 14.81 0.11 20.60
C PRO A 413 14.33 1.35 21.36
N ALA A 414 14.49 2.52 20.74
CA ALA A 414 13.93 3.79 21.20
C ALA A 414 13.02 4.39 20.13
N TYR A 415 11.99 5.14 20.54
CA TYR A 415 10.91 5.56 19.66
C TYR A 415 10.67 7.06 19.72
N ARG A 416 10.41 7.64 18.56
CA ARG A 416 9.93 9.02 18.42
C ARG A 416 8.62 9.05 17.63
N PRO A 417 7.49 9.36 18.27
CA PRO A 417 6.21 9.54 17.58
C PRO A 417 6.29 10.63 16.51
N LEU A 418 5.58 10.43 15.40
CA LEU A 418 5.51 11.34 14.26
C LEU A 418 4.09 11.89 14.06
N PRO A 419 3.91 13.21 14.09
CA PRO A 419 2.62 13.83 13.74
C PRO A 419 2.50 13.91 12.21
N LEU A 420 1.93 12.88 11.57
CA LEU A 420 1.72 12.88 10.13
C LEU A 420 0.67 13.91 9.71
N THR A 421 1.03 14.74 8.72
CA THR A 421 0.12 15.67 8.05
C THR A 421 0.08 15.36 6.56
N ARG A 422 -1.11 15.35 5.95
CA ARG A 422 -1.21 15.22 4.48
C ARG A 422 -0.65 16.46 3.80
N ALA A 423 0.07 16.25 2.71
CA ALA A 423 0.58 17.33 1.88
C ALA A 423 0.57 16.96 0.40
N THR A 424 0.23 17.93 -0.43
CA THR A 424 0.47 17.84 -1.87
C THR A 424 1.98 17.97 -2.14
N PRO A 425 2.49 17.46 -3.28
CA PRO A 425 3.89 17.67 -3.67
C PRO A 425 4.28 19.15 -3.70
N ARG A 426 3.31 20.02 -4.05
CA ARG A 426 3.52 21.45 -4.02
C ARG A 426 3.72 21.99 -2.61
N GLN A 427 2.94 21.53 -1.64
CA GLN A 427 3.13 21.91 -0.25
C GLN A 427 4.46 21.35 0.32
N VAL A 428 4.85 20.14 -0.08
CA VAL A 428 6.14 19.53 0.30
C VAL A 428 7.32 20.40 -0.11
N LEU A 429 7.39 20.74 -1.39
CA LEU A 429 8.49 21.55 -1.91
C LEU A 429 8.49 22.98 -1.31
N ALA A 430 7.33 23.51 -0.91
CA ALA A 430 7.18 24.86 -0.38
C ALA A 430 7.68 24.89 1.05
N ARG A 431 7.55 23.76 1.75
CA ARG A 431 8.17 23.54 3.05
C ARG A 431 9.69 23.36 2.93
N LEU A 432 10.15 22.71 1.86
CA LEU A 432 11.57 22.49 1.62
C LEU A 432 12.32 23.73 1.10
N SER A 433 11.65 24.69 0.48
CA SER A 433 12.30 25.90 -0.04
C SER A 433 12.95 26.76 1.05
N GLY A 434 12.50 26.64 2.31
CA GLY A 434 13.13 27.25 3.47
C GLY A 434 14.31 26.45 4.06
N ALA A 435 14.43 25.16 3.73
CA ALA A 435 15.42 24.25 4.30
C ALA A 435 16.55 23.85 3.33
N VAL A 436 16.29 23.93 2.01
CA VAL A 436 17.21 23.48 0.97
C VAL A 436 17.45 24.60 -0.05
N GLU A 437 18.68 25.10 -0.11
CA GLU A 437 19.06 26.06 -1.14
C GLU A 437 19.18 25.37 -2.51
N ALA A 438 18.41 25.84 -3.49
CA ALA A 438 18.28 25.22 -4.80
C ALA A 438 19.62 25.07 -5.58
N ARG A 439 20.58 25.99 -5.35
CA ARG A 439 21.89 26.01 -6.02
C ARG A 439 22.95 25.17 -5.32
N SER A 440 22.66 24.63 -4.14
CA SER A 440 23.62 23.83 -3.38
C SER A 440 23.88 22.45 -4.00
N ALA A 441 25.03 21.85 -3.69
CA ALA A 441 25.33 20.47 -4.01
C ALA A 441 24.43 19.47 -3.24
N VAL A 442 23.96 19.86 -2.05
CA VAL A 442 23.00 19.10 -1.24
C VAL A 442 21.68 18.96 -1.97
N ALA A 443 21.21 20.02 -2.64
CA ALA A 443 19.97 19.97 -3.42
C ALA A 443 20.01 18.93 -4.55
N ALA A 444 21.18 18.60 -5.13
CA ALA A 444 21.29 17.51 -6.10
C ALA A 444 20.91 16.16 -5.48
N HIS A 445 21.47 15.88 -4.31
CA HIS A 445 21.23 14.64 -3.56
C HIS A 445 19.80 14.56 -3.03
N VAL A 446 19.23 15.69 -2.59
CA VAL A 446 17.82 15.77 -2.17
C VAL A 446 16.89 15.43 -3.33
N VAL A 447 17.15 15.99 -4.51
CA VAL A 447 16.36 15.68 -5.71
C VAL A 447 16.49 14.22 -6.08
N GLU A 448 17.72 13.70 -6.20
CA GLU A 448 17.96 12.34 -6.67
C GLU A 448 17.44 11.27 -5.69
N ARG A 449 17.66 11.45 -4.39
CA ARG A 449 17.38 10.41 -3.38
C ARG A 449 16.01 10.54 -2.72
N GLN A 450 15.45 11.75 -2.66
CA GLN A 450 14.20 12.00 -1.93
C GLN A 450 13.06 12.41 -2.86
N LEU A 451 13.22 13.52 -3.61
CA LEU A 451 12.12 14.12 -4.37
C LEU A 451 11.81 13.37 -5.67
N GLY A 452 12.81 12.82 -6.33
CA GLY A 452 12.65 12.00 -7.53
C GLY A 452 11.84 10.73 -7.25
N PRO A 453 12.23 9.90 -6.27
CA PRO A 453 11.44 8.75 -5.84
C PRO A 453 10.03 9.13 -5.37
N MET A 454 9.89 10.28 -4.69
CA MET A 454 8.57 10.83 -4.34
C MET A 454 7.70 11.03 -5.58
N LEU A 455 8.19 11.77 -6.57
CA LEU A 455 7.45 12.00 -7.81
C LEU A 455 7.09 10.72 -8.58
N GLN A 456 7.96 9.71 -8.54
CA GLN A 456 7.73 8.43 -9.21
C GLN A 456 6.68 7.57 -8.50
N SER A 457 6.56 7.70 -7.18
CA SER A 457 5.58 6.94 -6.39
C SER A 457 4.15 7.47 -6.49
N MET A 458 3.97 8.69 -7.00
CA MET A 458 2.66 9.34 -7.05
C MET A 458 1.71 8.69 -8.06
N GLU A 459 0.50 8.36 -7.59
CA GLU A 459 -0.64 8.09 -8.47
C GLU A 459 -1.20 9.41 -8.99
N ARG A 460 -1.22 9.61 -10.30
CA ARG A 460 -1.70 10.85 -10.93
C ARG A 460 -2.98 10.58 -11.69
N ARG A 461 -4.10 11.18 -11.24
CA ARG A 461 -5.37 11.12 -11.97
C ARG A 461 -5.41 12.25 -13.01
N PRO A 462 -5.94 12.01 -14.22
CA PRO A 462 -6.13 13.07 -15.21
C PRO A 462 -7.19 14.08 -14.74
N ALA A 463 -7.03 15.35 -15.14
CA ALA A 463 -8.04 16.37 -14.90
C ALA A 463 -9.32 16.00 -15.67
N ALA A 464 -10.45 16.23 -15.03
CA ALA A 464 -11.76 16.08 -15.63
C ALA A 464 -12.23 17.45 -16.14
N GLY A 465 -12.64 17.50 -17.40
CA GLY A 465 -13.28 18.69 -17.96
C GLY A 465 -14.78 18.62 -17.72
N ARG A 466 -15.33 19.58 -16.97
CA ARG A 466 -16.78 19.76 -16.85
C ARG A 466 -17.22 20.93 -17.71
N VAL A 467 -18.02 20.65 -18.74
CA VAL A 467 -18.61 21.68 -19.60
C VAL A 467 -19.66 22.46 -18.80
N MET A 468 -19.63 23.79 -18.91
CA MET A 468 -20.47 24.69 -18.12
C MET A 468 -21.56 25.31 -19.00
N GLY A 469 -22.74 24.69 -18.96
CA GLY A 469 -23.91 25.08 -19.77
C GLY A 469 -24.03 24.26 -21.05
N ASP A 470 -25.24 24.22 -21.61
CA ASP A 470 -25.53 23.61 -22.91
C ASP A 470 -25.46 24.70 -23.98
N ASP A 471 -24.43 24.66 -24.82
CA ASP A 471 -24.27 25.63 -25.90
C ASP A 471 -24.40 24.93 -27.27
N PRO A 472 -25.63 24.82 -27.81
CA PRO A 472 -25.90 24.11 -29.07
C PRO A 472 -25.24 24.79 -30.28
N VAL A 473 -24.78 26.04 -30.15
CA VAL A 473 -24.06 26.77 -31.21
C VAL A 473 -22.62 26.26 -31.37
N PHE A 474 -22.07 25.60 -30.35
CA PHE A 474 -20.71 25.10 -30.34
C PHE A 474 -20.53 23.77 -31.09
N ASP A 475 -21.51 22.84 -31.03
CA ASP A 475 -21.41 21.47 -31.59
C ASP A 475 -21.60 21.39 -33.12
N GLY A 476 -21.11 22.40 -33.86
CA GLY A 476 -21.07 22.39 -35.33
C GLY A 476 -20.07 21.37 -35.88
N SER A 477 -20.22 20.99 -37.15
CA SER A 477 -19.34 20.05 -37.87
C SER A 477 -17.96 20.61 -38.24
N GLU A 478 -17.44 21.56 -37.47
CA GLU A 478 -16.18 22.24 -37.76
C GLU A 478 -15.00 21.29 -37.49
N SER A 479 -14.07 21.21 -38.45
CA SER A 479 -12.91 20.32 -38.31
C SER A 479 -11.81 20.89 -37.41
N THR A 480 -11.83 22.20 -37.12
CA THR A 480 -10.82 22.88 -36.29
C THR A 480 -11.48 23.57 -35.09
N ALA A 481 -10.90 23.43 -33.90
CA ALA A 481 -11.28 24.20 -32.71
C ALA A 481 -10.05 24.85 -32.06
N LEU A 482 -10.26 26.03 -31.48
CA LEU A 482 -9.26 26.72 -30.63
C LEU A 482 -9.51 26.39 -29.17
N ILE A 483 -8.48 25.95 -28.47
CA ILE A 483 -8.51 25.58 -27.06
C ILE A 483 -7.63 26.58 -26.33
N VAL A 484 -8.28 27.42 -25.53
CA VAL A 484 -7.65 28.43 -24.69
C VAL A 484 -7.51 27.88 -23.27
N GLY A 485 -6.27 27.70 -22.82
CA GLY A 485 -5.96 27.34 -21.44
C GLY A 485 -5.71 28.58 -20.59
N VAL A 486 -6.41 28.71 -19.47
CA VAL A 486 -6.28 29.86 -18.56
C VAL A 486 -5.60 29.42 -17.27
N ASP A 487 -4.45 30.00 -16.97
CA ASP A 487 -3.70 29.74 -15.73
C ASP A 487 -3.98 30.79 -14.63
N ASP A 488 -4.10 32.06 -15.01
CA ASP A 488 -4.26 33.18 -14.08
C ASP A 488 -5.14 34.31 -14.63
N GLY A 489 -6.03 34.82 -13.77
CA GLY A 489 -6.74 36.09 -13.90
C GLY A 489 -7.73 36.27 -15.05
N ALA A 490 -8.89 36.87 -14.76
CA ALA A 490 -9.86 37.30 -15.77
C ALA A 490 -9.31 38.36 -16.76
N ALA A 491 -8.29 39.13 -16.36
CA ALA A 491 -7.74 40.21 -17.17
C ALA A 491 -7.06 39.71 -18.46
N GLN A 492 -6.19 38.69 -18.37
CA GLN A 492 -5.42 38.20 -19.52
C GLN A 492 -6.34 37.58 -20.57
N VAL A 493 -7.25 36.71 -20.13
CA VAL A 493 -8.25 36.10 -21.02
C VAL A 493 -9.18 37.15 -21.63
N GLY A 494 -9.52 38.22 -20.90
CA GLY A 494 -10.33 39.32 -21.43
C GLY A 494 -9.66 40.03 -22.60
N VAL A 495 -8.38 40.36 -22.48
CA VAL A 495 -7.58 40.95 -23.57
C VAL A 495 -7.50 40.00 -24.76
N LEU A 496 -7.22 38.71 -24.50
CA LEU A 496 -7.13 37.71 -25.57
C LEU A 496 -8.45 37.58 -26.33
N LEU A 497 -9.60 37.46 -25.65
CA LEU A 497 -10.90 37.33 -26.29
C LEU A 497 -11.24 38.54 -27.16
N ALA A 498 -10.87 39.75 -26.73
CA ALA A 498 -11.03 40.95 -27.56
C ALA A 498 -10.19 40.86 -28.85
N LEU A 499 -8.94 40.41 -28.77
CA LEU A 499 -8.08 40.21 -29.95
C LEU A 499 -8.62 39.11 -30.87
N LEU A 500 -9.11 38.00 -30.31
CA LEU A 500 -9.74 36.92 -31.08
C LEU A 500 -11.04 37.36 -31.76
N ALA A 501 -11.78 38.30 -31.17
CA ALA A 501 -13.00 38.86 -31.76
C ALA A 501 -12.72 39.81 -32.94
N LEU A 502 -11.53 40.42 -32.98
CA LEU A 502 -11.11 41.32 -34.06
C LEU A 502 -10.54 40.57 -35.28
N GLU A 503 -10.05 39.35 -35.08
CA GLU A 503 -9.51 38.52 -36.15
C GLU A 503 -10.63 37.69 -36.82
N PRO A 504 -10.89 37.86 -38.13
CA PRO A 504 -12.00 37.19 -38.81
C PRO A 504 -11.96 35.66 -38.73
N ALA A 505 -10.75 35.08 -38.79
CA ALA A 505 -10.54 33.64 -38.75
C ALA A 505 -10.95 33.03 -37.39
N THR A 506 -10.65 33.72 -36.28
CA THR A 506 -10.97 33.24 -34.94
C THR A 506 -12.39 33.58 -34.50
N ARG A 507 -12.95 34.71 -34.97
CA ARG A 507 -14.32 35.13 -34.62
C ARG A 507 -15.39 34.10 -34.98
N ALA A 508 -15.21 33.38 -36.10
CA ALA A 508 -16.16 32.38 -36.57
C ALA A 508 -15.89 30.94 -36.08
N MET A 509 -14.72 30.71 -35.48
CA MET A 509 -14.24 29.39 -35.07
C MET A 509 -14.82 28.99 -33.70
N PRO A 510 -15.06 27.69 -33.45
CA PRO A 510 -15.35 27.20 -32.10
C PRO A 510 -14.17 27.40 -31.15
N ILE A 511 -14.41 28.03 -30.00
CA ILE A 511 -13.39 28.32 -28.99
C ILE A 511 -13.75 27.65 -27.67
N VAL A 512 -12.96 26.70 -27.21
CA VAL A 512 -13.05 26.15 -25.85
C VAL A 512 -12.19 27.00 -24.92
N VAL A 513 -12.76 27.55 -23.87
CA VAL A 513 -12.02 28.21 -22.80
C VAL A 513 -12.01 27.29 -21.59
N ALA A 514 -10.85 26.70 -21.30
CA ALA A 514 -10.66 25.80 -20.17
C ALA A 514 -9.92 26.50 -19.03
N VAL A 515 -10.56 26.51 -17.87
CA VAL A 515 -10.12 27.26 -16.70
C VAL A 515 -9.90 26.31 -15.55
N ARG A 516 -8.79 26.49 -14.82
CA ARG A 516 -8.53 25.78 -13.56
C ARG A 516 -9.65 26.02 -12.56
N GLU A 517 -9.83 25.07 -11.65
CA GLU A 517 -10.83 25.17 -10.60
C GLU A 517 -10.59 26.39 -9.70
N ASP A 518 -9.32 26.63 -9.35
CA ASP A 518 -8.88 27.85 -8.66
C ASP A 518 -9.04 29.06 -9.61
N GLY A 519 -9.88 30.03 -9.23
CA GLY A 519 -10.13 31.23 -10.05
C GLY A 519 -11.19 31.06 -11.14
N PHE A 520 -11.87 29.91 -11.21
CA PHE A 520 -12.90 29.66 -12.21
C PHE A 520 -13.99 30.74 -12.21
N ASP A 521 -14.52 31.09 -11.04
CA ASP A 521 -15.69 31.97 -10.95
C ASP A 521 -15.38 33.40 -11.43
N ASP A 522 -14.18 33.91 -11.13
CA ASP A 522 -13.70 35.22 -11.58
C ASP A 522 -13.57 35.28 -13.12
N VAL A 523 -13.00 34.22 -13.70
CA VAL A 523 -12.80 34.11 -15.16
C VAL A 523 -14.12 33.86 -15.89
N ALA A 524 -14.99 33.01 -15.34
CA ALA A 524 -16.22 32.56 -15.99
C ALA A 524 -17.18 33.72 -16.28
N GLY A 525 -17.32 34.67 -15.33
CA GLY A 525 -18.15 35.85 -15.52
C GLY A 525 -17.65 36.74 -16.66
N GLU A 526 -16.34 36.96 -16.73
CA GLU A 526 -15.69 37.74 -17.78
C GLU A 526 -15.85 37.09 -19.16
N VAL A 527 -15.53 35.80 -19.28
CA VAL A 527 -15.58 35.05 -20.53
C VAL A 527 -17.00 35.03 -21.11
N ARG A 528 -18.02 34.80 -20.28
CA ARG A 528 -19.42 34.84 -20.74
C ARG A 528 -19.81 36.23 -21.24
N ARG A 529 -19.51 37.27 -20.45
CA ARG A 529 -19.84 38.65 -20.81
C ARG A 529 -19.21 39.05 -22.14
N LEU A 530 -17.93 38.74 -22.34
CA LEU A 530 -17.22 39.07 -23.58
C LEU A 530 -17.66 38.18 -24.75
N GLY A 531 -17.97 36.92 -24.48
CA GLY A 531 -18.55 35.99 -25.44
C GLY A 531 -19.83 36.52 -26.07
N ASP A 532 -20.79 36.89 -25.21
CA ASP A 532 -22.08 37.45 -25.61
C ASP A 532 -21.90 38.79 -26.32
N PHE A 533 -21.03 39.67 -25.80
CA PHE A 533 -20.78 41.00 -26.37
C PHE A 533 -20.16 40.93 -27.77
N TYR A 534 -19.16 40.08 -27.96
CA TYR A 534 -18.46 39.94 -29.24
C TYR A 534 -19.12 38.92 -30.19
N GLY A 535 -20.08 38.12 -29.72
CA GLY A 535 -20.73 37.06 -30.50
C GLY A 535 -19.76 35.92 -30.84
N LEU A 536 -18.92 35.52 -29.89
CA LEU A 536 -17.96 34.42 -30.05
C LEU A 536 -18.63 33.07 -29.79
N LYS A 537 -18.26 32.03 -30.55
CA LYS A 537 -18.71 30.64 -30.33
C LYS A 537 -17.89 29.99 -29.21
N LEU A 538 -18.22 30.27 -27.96
CA LEU A 538 -17.45 29.84 -26.80
C LEU A 538 -18.05 28.61 -26.10
N ARG A 539 -17.20 27.69 -25.66
CA ARG A 539 -17.53 26.66 -24.69
C ARG A 539 -16.64 26.82 -23.47
N LEU A 540 -17.26 27.09 -22.31
CA LEU A 540 -16.53 27.22 -21.05
C LEU A 540 -16.39 25.85 -20.37
N VAL A 541 -15.17 25.50 -19.96
CA VAL A 541 -14.85 24.24 -19.30
C VAL A 541 -14.20 24.51 -17.95
N ARG A 542 -14.75 23.92 -16.90
CA ARG A 542 -14.11 23.84 -15.58
C ARG A 542 -13.19 22.62 -15.56
N ALA A 543 -11.90 22.82 -15.38
CA ALA A 543 -10.89 21.76 -15.33
C ALA A 543 -10.68 21.31 -13.88
N GLU A 544 -11.47 20.34 -13.43
CA GLU A 544 -11.43 19.77 -12.08
C GLU A 544 -10.15 18.93 -11.91
N GLY A 545 -9.37 19.22 -10.85
CA GLY A 545 -8.07 18.57 -10.61
C GLY A 545 -6.94 18.96 -11.58
N ALA A 546 -7.08 20.10 -12.27
CA ALA A 546 -5.99 20.68 -13.06
C ALA A 546 -4.99 21.41 -12.15
N GLU A 547 -3.72 21.01 -12.21
CA GLU A 547 -2.66 21.64 -11.43
C GLU A 547 -2.04 22.84 -12.16
N ASP A 548 -2.08 22.84 -13.49
CA ASP A 548 -1.46 23.86 -14.35
C ASP A 548 -2.25 24.09 -15.65
N VAL A 549 -1.81 25.05 -16.47
CA VAL A 549 -2.43 25.38 -17.76
C VAL A 549 -2.42 24.21 -18.76
N CYS A 550 -1.44 23.31 -18.72
CA CYS A 550 -1.41 22.15 -19.61
C CYS A 550 -2.53 21.16 -19.28
N ASP A 551 -2.84 20.99 -17.99
CA ASP A 551 -4.00 20.21 -17.57
C ASP A 551 -5.32 20.86 -17.98
N ALA A 552 -5.40 22.19 -17.93
CA ALA A 552 -6.56 22.94 -18.43
C ALA A 552 -6.73 22.77 -19.95
N LEU A 553 -5.66 22.92 -20.73
CA LEU A 553 -5.67 22.65 -22.18
C LEU A 553 -6.15 21.23 -22.48
N GLU A 554 -5.67 20.22 -21.75
CA GLU A 554 -6.10 18.84 -21.93
C GLU A 554 -7.58 18.62 -21.60
N ALA A 555 -8.08 19.25 -20.53
CA ALA A 555 -9.52 19.25 -20.22
C ALA A 555 -10.33 19.93 -21.34
N GLY A 556 -9.81 20.99 -21.94
CA GLY A 556 -10.41 21.67 -23.09
C GLY A 556 -10.43 20.81 -24.36
N VAL A 557 -9.35 20.09 -24.66
CA VAL A 557 -9.30 19.14 -25.79
C VAL A 557 -10.36 18.05 -25.65
N LYS A 558 -10.61 17.57 -24.43
CA LYS A 558 -11.67 16.58 -24.15
C LYS A 558 -13.09 17.12 -24.33
N ALA A 559 -13.27 18.44 -24.34
CA ALA A 559 -14.58 19.11 -24.46
C ALA A 559 -14.99 19.46 -25.90
N THR A 560 -14.19 19.07 -26.89
CA THR A 560 -14.47 19.24 -28.32
C THR A 560 -14.25 17.92 -29.07
N THR A 561 -14.87 17.78 -30.23
CA THR A 561 -14.68 16.64 -31.15
C THR A 561 -13.93 17.02 -32.43
N ALA A 562 -13.42 18.25 -32.51
CA ALA A 562 -12.70 18.74 -33.69
C ALA A 562 -11.46 17.89 -34.01
N GLU A 563 -11.21 17.63 -35.30
CA GLU A 563 -10.09 16.81 -35.79
C GLU A 563 -8.73 17.53 -35.66
N HIS A 564 -8.74 18.85 -35.80
CA HIS A 564 -7.59 19.73 -35.70
C HIS A 564 -7.73 20.64 -34.49
N LEU A 565 -6.65 20.73 -33.72
CA LEU A 565 -6.62 21.51 -32.48
C LEU A 565 -5.69 22.69 -32.69
N VAL A 566 -6.13 23.88 -32.27
CA VAL A 566 -5.25 25.02 -32.04
C VAL A 566 -5.17 25.21 -30.53
N LEU A 567 -4.00 24.96 -29.93
CA LEU A 567 -3.78 25.21 -28.51
C LEU A 567 -3.27 26.63 -28.34
N LEU A 568 -3.79 27.36 -27.35
CA LEU A 568 -3.35 28.72 -27.02
C LEU A 568 -3.42 28.94 -25.51
N CYS A 569 -2.31 29.32 -24.88
CA CYS A 569 -2.33 29.77 -23.49
C CYS A 569 -2.83 31.23 -23.41
N ALA A 570 -3.61 31.56 -22.39
CA ALA A 570 -4.24 32.87 -22.25
C ALA A 570 -3.24 34.04 -22.12
N HIS A 571 -2.00 33.78 -21.69
CA HIS A 571 -0.92 34.76 -21.59
C HIS A 571 -0.18 35.01 -22.92
N VAL A 572 -0.56 34.31 -23.99
CA VAL A 572 0.06 34.42 -25.33
C VAL A 572 -0.86 35.20 -26.24
N LEU A 573 -0.42 36.38 -26.67
CA LEU A 573 -1.23 37.32 -27.44
C LEU A 573 -0.74 37.41 -28.88
N PRO A 574 -1.64 37.44 -29.88
CA PRO A 574 -1.24 37.66 -31.27
C PRO A 574 -0.72 39.09 -31.44
N ARG A 575 0.46 39.22 -32.06
CA ARG A 575 1.07 40.54 -32.32
C ARG A 575 0.34 41.31 -33.43
N GLY A 576 -0.22 40.58 -34.39
CA GLY A 576 -0.88 41.16 -35.55
C GLY A 576 -1.95 40.24 -36.12
N THR A 577 -2.72 40.76 -37.06
CA THR A 577 -3.81 40.03 -37.73
C THR A 577 -3.28 39.01 -38.74
N GLY A 578 -4.11 38.02 -39.07
CA GLY A 578 -3.79 36.94 -40.00
C GLY A 578 -2.82 35.90 -39.45
N TRP A 579 -2.61 35.85 -38.14
CA TRP A 579 -1.72 34.88 -37.48
C TRP A 579 -2.21 33.43 -37.71
N LEU A 580 -3.51 33.18 -37.52
CA LEU A 580 -4.11 31.84 -37.63
C LEU A 580 -4.11 31.33 -39.07
N PRO A 581 -4.57 32.07 -40.10
CA PRO A 581 -4.50 31.60 -41.48
C PRO A 581 -3.08 31.28 -41.96
N ARG A 582 -2.05 32.00 -41.48
CA ARG A 582 -0.64 31.71 -41.78
C ARG A 582 -0.19 30.41 -41.11
N LEU A 583 -0.56 30.21 -39.85
CA LEU A 583 -0.27 28.98 -39.11
C LEU A 583 -0.94 27.76 -39.76
N GLU A 584 -2.23 27.89 -40.12
CA GLU A 584 -3.00 26.86 -40.83
C GLU A 584 -2.39 26.53 -42.20
N ARG A 585 -1.89 27.53 -42.93
CA ARG A 585 -1.21 27.30 -44.22
C ARG A 585 0.02 26.43 -44.04
N ALA A 586 0.85 26.72 -43.04
CA ALA A 586 2.04 25.91 -42.74
C ALA A 586 1.66 24.48 -42.32
N TYR A 587 0.60 24.34 -41.52
CA TYR A 587 0.07 23.04 -41.09
C TYR A 587 -0.42 22.19 -42.28
N ARG A 588 -1.21 22.79 -43.18
CA ARG A 588 -1.73 22.14 -44.38
C ARG A 588 -0.64 21.82 -45.40
N ALA A 589 0.38 22.67 -45.54
CA ALA A 589 1.52 22.42 -46.42
C ALA A 589 2.30 21.15 -46.03
N ARG A 590 2.18 20.69 -44.78
CA ARG A 590 2.73 19.44 -44.26
C ARG A 590 1.68 18.33 -44.13
N GLY A 591 0.56 18.45 -44.85
CA GLY A 591 -0.50 17.44 -44.90
C GLY A 591 -1.29 17.29 -43.59
N GLY A 592 -1.23 18.26 -42.68
CA GLY A 592 -1.93 18.21 -41.39
C GLY A 592 -1.36 17.17 -40.41
N LYS A 593 -0.14 16.69 -40.64
CA LYS A 593 0.50 15.63 -39.83
C LYS A 593 1.71 16.15 -39.05
N CYS A 594 1.68 17.41 -38.65
CA CYS A 594 2.73 18.03 -37.86
C CYS A 594 2.15 18.86 -36.71
N LEU A 595 3.01 19.23 -35.77
CA LEU A 595 2.76 20.33 -34.85
C LEU A 595 3.40 21.58 -35.46
N VAL A 596 2.64 22.67 -35.64
CA VAL A 596 3.17 23.96 -36.08
C VAL A 596 3.14 24.98 -34.94
N SER A 597 4.24 25.70 -34.73
CA SER A 597 4.37 26.72 -33.68
C SER A 597 4.86 28.05 -34.27
N PRO A 598 4.38 29.19 -33.74
CA PRO A 598 4.85 30.53 -34.13
C PRO A 598 6.16 30.90 -33.43
N THR A 599 6.74 32.03 -33.79
CA THR A 599 7.76 32.70 -32.98
C THR A 599 7.11 33.30 -31.73
N LEU A 600 7.66 33.03 -30.55
CA LEU A 600 7.26 33.69 -29.30
C LEU A 600 8.25 34.80 -28.96
N LEU A 601 7.73 35.97 -28.61
CA LEU A 601 8.48 37.15 -28.22
C LEU A 601 8.21 37.48 -26.74
N PHE A 602 9.21 38.04 -26.08
CA PHE A 602 9.02 38.80 -24.85
C PHE A 602 8.37 40.16 -25.14
N GLU A 603 7.94 40.85 -24.10
CA GLU A 603 7.31 42.18 -24.18
C GLU A 603 8.25 43.25 -24.76
N ASP A 604 9.56 43.05 -24.70
CA ASP A 604 10.59 43.94 -25.22
C ASP A 604 10.99 43.65 -26.68
N ASP A 605 10.19 42.85 -27.40
CA ASP A 605 10.43 42.39 -28.77
C ASP A 605 11.68 41.48 -28.94
N SER A 606 12.28 41.03 -27.85
CA SER A 606 13.30 39.97 -27.92
C SER A 606 12.64 38.60 -28.06
N ILE A 607 13.33 37.67 -28.73
CA ILE A 607 12.84 36.32 -28.98
C ILE A 607 12.83 35.55 -27.66
N ARG A 608 11.66 35.00 -27.31
CA ARG A 608 11.47 34.04 -26.22
C ARG A 608 11.64 32.61 -26.72
N TRP A 609 11.14 32.31 -27.92
CA TRP A 609 11.24 31.00 -28.54
C TRP A 609 11.18 31.09 -30.08
N ALA A 610 12.15 30.47 -30.76
CA ALA A 610 12.22 30.36 -32.22
C ALA A 610 12.66 28.96 -32.66
N GLY A 611 12.07 27.93 -32.05
CA GLY A 611 12.40 26.52 -32.30
C GLY A 611 13.41 25.93 -31.32
N THR A 612 13.11 24.74 -30.82
CA THR A 612 14.03 23.95 -29.99
C THR A 612 14.76 22.93 -30.88
N MET A 613 16.10 22.95 -30.85
CA MET A 613 16.95 22.04 -31.65
C MET A 613 17.80 21.14 -30.77
N LEU A 614 18.26 20.04 -31.37
CA LEU A 614 19.34 19.24 -30.80
C LEU A 614 20.67 19.95 -31.02
N ASP A 615 21.43 20.09 -29.94
CA ASP A 615 22.76 20.69 -29.95
C ASP A 615 23.74 19.79 -29.16
N GLY A 616 25.03 19.85 -29.51
CA GLY A 616 26.06 18.96 -28.98
C GLY A 616 26.12 17.57 -29.63
N GLU A 617 27.03 16.72 -29.14
CA GLU A 617 27.31 15.38 -29.68
C GLU A 617 27.31 14.31 -28.57
N GLY A 618 26.96 13.07 -28.94
CA GLY A 618 27.00 11.91 -28.06
C GLY A 618 26.17 12.09 -26.79
N THR A 619 26.80 11.87 -25.63
CA THR A 619 26.16 11.98 -24.29
C THR A 619 26.00 13.43 -23.83
N ALA A 620 26.69 14.40 -24.45
CA ALA A 620 26.54 15.82 -24.17
C ALA A 620 25.41 16.48 -25.00
N ARG A 621 24.73 15.70 -25.84
CA ARG A 621 23.66 16.19 -26.71
C ARG A 621 22.44 16.60 -25.89
N GLY A 622 21.98 17.83 -26.09
CA GLY A 622 20.89 18.46 -25.36
C GLY A 622 19.88 19.14 -26.28
N LEU A 623 18.80 19.62 -25.68
CA LEU A 623 17.76 20.41 -26.35
C LEU A 623 17.93 21.87 -25.94
N ASN A 624 18.12 22.74 -26.93
CA ASN A 624 18.34 24.16 -26.73
C ASN A 624 17.36 24.99 -27.57
N ASP A 625 16.75 25.99 -26.95
CA ASP A 625 15.91 26.97 -27.63
C ASP A 625 16.80 27.94 -28.41
N ARG A 626 16.47 28.16 -29.69
CA ARG A 626 17.25 29.03 -30.57
C ARG A 626 16.91 30.49 -30.38
N LEU A 627 17.92 31.34 -30.55
CA LEU A 627 17.82 32.79 -30.66
C LEU A 627 17.18 33.48 -29.43
N VAL A 628 17.08 32.81 -28.28
CA VAL A 628 16.54 33.41 -27.05
C VAL A 628 17.33 34.69 -26.70
N GLY A 629 16.61 35.79 -26.49
CA GLY A 629 17.16 37.11 -26.19
C GLY A 629 17.65 37.92 -27.41
N TYR A 630 17.67 37.35 -28.62
CA TYR A 630 17.97 38.12 -29.84
C TYR A 630 16.77 38.99 -30.23
N PRO A 631 16.98 40.14 -30.91
CA PRO A 631 15.87 40.97 -31.38
C PRO A 631 15.05 40.23 -32.44
N ARG A 632 13.74 40.50 -32.53
CA ARG A 632 12.85 39.87 -33.53
C ARG A 632 13.37 39.94 -34.98
N SER A 633 14.16 40.96 -35.32
CA SER A 633 14.75 41.09 -36.65
C SER A 633 15.69 39.93 -37.03
N ALA A 634 16.17 39.15 -36.05
CA ALA A 634 17.01 37.98 -36.27
C ALA A 634 16.29 36.85 -37.03
N VAL A 635 14.95 36.85 -37.07
CA VAL A 635 14.15 35.85 -37.79
C VAL A 635 13.46 36.42 -39.04
N ASN A 636 13.72 37.68 -39.39
CA ASN A 636 13.16 38.29 -40.59
C ASN A 636 13.64 37.56 -41.85
N GLY A 637 12.69 37.13 -42.69
CA GLY A 637 12.99 36.38 -43.91
C GLY A 637 13.42 34.93 -43.68
N ALA A 638 13.30 34.41 -42.45
CA ALA A 638 13.45 32.98 -42.20
C ALA A 638 12.24 32.21 -42.76
N GLU A 639 12.50 31.07 -43.38
CA GLU A 639 11.48 30.18 -43.92
C GLU A 639 10.99 29.18 -42.85
N PRO A 640 9.75 28.68 -42.94
CA PRO A 640 9.27 27.61 -42.07
C PRO A 640 10.18 26.38 -42.11
N MET A 641 10.63 25.93 -40.94
CA MET A 641 11.58 24.82 -40.83
C MET A 641 11.17 23.79 -39.77
N GLU A 642 11.58 22.54 -39.99
CA GLU A 642 11.42 21.50 -38.98
C GLU A 642 12.33 21.77 -37.79
N VAL A 643 11.80 21.56 -36.59
CA VAL A 643 12.52 21.68 -35.32
C VAL A 643 12.37 20.39 -34.52
N THR A 644 13.28 20.14 -33.58
CA THR A 644 13.21 18.92 -32.77
C THR A 644 11.97 18.92 -31.89
N ALA A 645 11.65 20.05 -31.28
CA ALA A 645 10.46 20.22 -30.47
C ALA A 645 9.81 21.58 -30.73
N GLY A 646 8.50 21.59 -30.91
CA GLY A 646 7.67 22.79 -30.95
C GLY A 646 7.17 23.18 -29.56
N THR A 647 6.64 24.40 -29.43
CA THR A 647 6.00 24.87 -28.19
C THR A 647 4.48 24.61 -28.23
N ALA A 648 3.92 24.20 -27.09
CA ALA A 648 2.48 24.02 -26.89
C ALA A 648 1.79 25.27 -26.30
N GLU A 649 2.52 26.38 -26.13
CA GLU A 649 1.96 27.67 -25.71
C GLU A 649 1.04 28.27 -26.75
N CYS A 650 1.42 28.14 -28.02
CA CYS A 650 0.58 28.38 -29.18
C CYS A 650 0.98 27.37 -30.26
N CYS A 651 0.07 26.49 -30.67
CA CYS A 651 0.35 25.57 -31.76
C CYS A 651 -0.92 25.06 -32.45
N MET A 652 -0.74 24.50 -33.64
CA MET A 652 -1.77 23.71 -34.32
C MET A 652 -1.26 22.28 -34.56
N LEU A 653 -2.10 21.29 -34.27
CA LEU A 653 -1.76 19.86 -34.35
C LEU A 653 -3.01 18.99 -34.57
N PRO A 654 -2.86 17.76 -35.11
CA PRO A 654 -3.99 16.84 -35.24
C PRO A 654 -4.36 16.24 -33.87
N ARG A 655 -5.67 16.19 -33.56
CA ARG A 655 -6.20 15.58 -32.34
C ARG A 655 -5.71 14.15 -32.15
N ALA A 656 -5.75 13.36 -33.23
CA ALA A 656 -5.36 11.95 -33.21
C ALA A 656 -3.90 11.77 -32.72
N ALA A 657 -2.99 12.68 -33.05
CA ALA A 657 -1.60 12.60 -32.58
C ALA A 657 -1.48 12.99 -31.10
N PHE A 658 -2.25 13.98 -30.64
CA PHE A 658 -2.29 14.36 -29.23
C PHE A 658 -2.84 13.22 -28.35
N GLU A 659 -3.91 12.57 -28.80
CA GLU A 659 -4.51 11.43 -28.11
C GLU A 659 -3.62 10.19 -28.16
N SER A 660 -2.94 9.92 -29.28
CA SER A 660 -2.06 8.74 -29.42
C SER A 660 -0.85 8.77 -28.48
N VAL A 661 -0.46 9.96 -27.99
CA VAL A 661 0.64 10.13 -27.03
C VAL A 661 0.15 10.38 -25.59
N GLU A 662 -1.14 10.17 -25.36
CA GLU A 662 -1.81 10.37 -24.06
C GLU A 662 -1.62 11.79 -23.52
N GLY A 663 -1.67 12.81 -24.39
CA GLY A 663 -1.69 14.22 -24.00
C GLY A 663 -0.46 14.67 -23.19
N PHE A 664 -0.65 15.43 -22.12
CA PHE A 664 0.47 15.94 -21.32
C PHE A 664 0.86 14.97 -20.20
N THR A 665 2.16 14.72 -20.04
CA THR A 665 2.62 13.86 -18.95
C THR A 665 2.47 14.56 -17.62
N ARG A 666 1.66 14.00 -16.73
CA ARG A 666 1.50 14.54 -15.38
C ARG A 666 2.72 14.38 -14.49
N GLY A 667 3.81 13.77 -14.95
CA GLY A 667 5.06 13.41 -14.23
C GLY A 667 5.92 14.56 -13.73
N TYR A 668 5.60 15.79 -14.13
CA TYR A 668 6.32 17.03 -13.83
C TYR A 668 5.51 17.90 -12.86
N LEU A 669 6.19 18.78 -12.15
CA LEU A 669 5.61 19.75 -11.23
C LEU A 669 5.44 21.13 -11.87
N GLY A 670 6.34 21.47 -12.77
CA GLY A 670 6.36 22.65 -13.62
C GLY A 670 5.99 22.32 -15.07
N ILE A 671 5.90 23.39 -15.87
CA ILE A 671 5.26 23.36 -17.19
C ILE A 671 6.29 23.19 -18.33
N ALA A 672 7.51 23.70 -18.17
CA ALA A 672 8.52 23.73 -19.24
C ALA A 672 8.88 22.31 -19.74
N GLU A 673 9.35 21.43 -18.86
CA GLU A 673 9.66 20.05 -19.19
C GLU A 673 8.42 19.26 -19.63
N LYS A 674 7.23 19.60 -19.10
CA LYS A 674 5.95 18.98 -19.48
C LYS A 674 5.56 19.29 -20.94
N ARG A 675 5.74 20.54 -21.40
CA ARG A 675 5.51 20.94 -22.79
C ARG A 675 6.54 20.30 -23.73
N LEU A 676 7.82 20.29 -23.32
CA LEU A 676 8.89 19.66 -24.09
C LEU A 676 8.68 18.15 -24.25
N ASP A 677 8.27 17.48 -23.17
CA ASP A 677 7.91 16.05 -23.18
C ASP A 677 6.80 15.74 -24.20
N LEU A 678 5.74 16.54 -24.27
CA LEU A 678 4.70 16.39 -25.28
C LEU A 678 5.28 16.45 -26.71
N ALA A 679 6.09 17.47 -27.01
CA ALA A 679 6.66 17.65 -28.34
C ALA A 679 7.56 16.46 -28.75
N LEU A 680 8.35 15.92 -27.82
CA LEU A 680 9.18 14.74 -28.07
C LEU A 680 8.35 13.46 -28.25
N LYS A 681 7.26 13.28 -27.48
CA LYS A 681 6.33 12.17 -27.68
C LYS A 681 5.68 12.24 -29.06
N LEU A 682 5.24 13.42 -29.50
CA LEU A 682 4.68 13.63 -30.83
C LEU A 682 5.70 13.27 -31.93
N ARG A 683 6.95 13.72 -31.78
CA ARG A 683 8.03 13.38 -32.73
C ARG A 683 8.27 11.88 -32.82
N LEU A 684 8.37 11.19 -31.68
CA LEU A 684 8.52 9.73 -31.65
C LEU A 684 7.27 9.00 -32.19
N GLY A 685 6.09 9.60 -32.03
CA GLY A 685 4.83 9.14 -32.62
C GLY A 685 4.67 9.47 -34.12
N GLY A 686 5.71 10.01 -34.78
CA GLY A 686 5.69 10.30 -36.21
C GLY A 686 5.06 11.64 -36.59
N THR A 687 4.82 12.54 -35.63
CA THR A 687 4.30 13.89 -35.84
C THR A 687 5.43 14.91 -35.62
N PRO A 688 6.15 15.36 -36.66
CA PRO A 688 7.25 16.32 -36.52
C PRO A 688 6.75 17.71 -36.10
N SER A 689 7.66 18.52 -35.55
CA SER A 689 7.39 19.92 -35.18
C SER A 689 7.96 20.87 -36.24
N VAL A 690 7.22 21.92 -36.58
CA VAL A 690 7.62 22.95 -37.54
C VAL A 690 7.48 24.32 -36.90
N TRP A 691 8.55 25.10 -36.92
CA TRP A 691 8.53 26.50 -36.52
C TRP A 691 8.16 27.37 -37.73
N VAL A 692 7.27 28.33 -37.52
CA VAL A 692 6.74 29.25 -38.54
C VAL A 692 7.15 30.69 -38.17
N PRO A 693 8.25 31.21 -38.76
CA PRO A 693 8.84 32.50 -38.36
C PRO A 693 7.91 33.69 -38.60
N GLU A 694 7.11 33.63 -39.66
CA GLU A 694 6.17 34.69 -40.08
C GLU A 694 5.02 34.96 -39.10
N VAL A 695 4.77 34.03 -38.17
CA VAL A 695 3.73 34.19 -37.15
C VAL A 695 4.41 34.58 -35.86
N GLU A 696 4.12 35.78 -35.35
CA GLU A 696 4.71 36.33 -34.14
C GLU A 696 3.62 36.45 -33.05
N MET A 697 3.89 35.88 -31.88
CA MET A 697 3.06 36.00 -30.67
C MET A 697 3.89 36.66 -29.56
N VAL A 698 3.26 37.47 -28.72
CA VAL A 698 3.88 38.09 -27.55
C VAL A 698 3.43 37.34 -26.30
N CYS A 699 4.38 36.91 -25.48
CA CYS A 699 4.11 36.26 -24.20
C CYS A 699 4.33 37.28 -23.07
N ALA A 700 3.30 37.54 -22.28
CA ALA A 700 3.49 38.18 -20.98
C ALA A 700 4.33 37.23 -20.10
N ASP A 701 5.25 37.78 -19.32
CA ASP A 701 6.21 36.96 -18.58
C ASP A 701 5.46 36.09 -17.54
N GLU A 702 5.67 34.77 -17.57
CA GLU A 702 5.07 33.79 -16.62
C GLU A 702 5.57 34.02 -15.15
N THR A 703 6.39 35.04 -14.91
CA THR A 703 7.12 35.31 -13.66
C THR A 703 6.29 35.99 -12.57
N SER A 704 4.97 35.76 -12.47
CA SER A 704 4.13 36.52 -11.53
C SER A 704 2.94 35.76 -10.93
N GLY A 705 3.11 34.48 -10.58
CA GLY A 705 2.15 33.74 -9.75
C GLY A 705 2.48 33.69 -8.24
N GLY A 706 3.50 34.43 -7.77
CA GLY A 706 3.91 34.39 -6.37
C GLY A 706 4.47 35.72 -5.87
N PRO A 707 4.39 36.00 -4.55
CA PRO A 707 4.93 37.22 -3.99
C PRO A 707 6.43 37.33 -4.30
N PRO A 708 6.93 38.51 -4.71
CA PRO A 708 8.35 38.72 -4.93
C PRO A 708 9.11 38.38 -3.65
N GLY A 709 10.13 37.52 -3.78
CA GLY A 709 10.93 37.11 -2.63
C GLY A 709 11.85 35.93 -2.93
N ALA A 710 12.95 35.84 -2.15
CA ALA A 710 13.94 34.78 -2.28
C ALA A 710 13.34 33.37 -2.16
N ALA A 711 12.29 33.19 -1.35
CA ALA A 711 11.62 31.90 -1.16
C ALA A 711 10.91 31.38 -2.43
N ALA A 712 10.26 32.27 -3.20
CA ALA A 712 9.62 31.92 -4.46
C ALA A 712 10.66 31.55 -5.53
N ALA A 713 11.80 32.25 -5.57
CA ALA A 713 12.91 31.91 -6.46
C ALA A 713 13.54 30.54 -6.12
N THR A 714 13.75 30.25 -4.84
CA THR A 714 14.27 28.95 -4.38
C THR A 714 13.29 27.81 -4.69
N TRP A 715 12.00 28.04 -4.48
CA TRP A 715 10.91 27.13 -4.86
C TRP A 715 10.98 26.77 -6.36
N HIS A 716 10.95 27.78 -7.24
CA HIS A 716 11.01 27.55 -8.70
C HIS A 716 12.31 26.85 -9.12
N GLY A 717 13.42 27.18 -8.46
CA GLY A 717 14.70 26.50 -8.67
C GLY A 717 14.65 25.02 -8.33
N LEU A 718 14.04 24.64 -7.20
CA LEU A 718 13.85 23.23 -6.83
C LEU A 718 12.92 22.50 -7.80
N VAL A 719 11.78 23.09 -8.15
CA VAL A 719 10.84 22.53 -9.15
C VAL A 719 11.58 22.20 -10.45
N ARG A 720 12.31 23.18 -11.00
CA ARG A 720 13.08 23.00 -12.25
C ARG A 720 14.09 21.85 -12.14
N ARG A 721 14.78 21.71 -11.01
CA ARG A 721 15.75 20.60 -10.83
C ARG A 721 15.07 19.24 -10.74
N VAL A 722 13.94 19.16 -10.05
CA VAL A 722 13.17 17.93 -9.94
C VAL A 722 12.62 17.53 -11.30
N ASP A 723 12.04 18.46 -12.04
CA ASP A 723 11.50 18.22 -13.39
C ASP A 723 12.59 17.84 -14.36
N ARG A 724 13.72 18.55 -14.32
CA ARG A 724 14.88 18.21 -15.15
C ARG A 724 15.40 16.81 -14.86
N TRP A 725 15.48 16.41 -13.60
CA TRP A 725 15.85 15.04 -13.21
C TRP A 725 14.86 14.01 -13.78
N ALA A 726 13.56 14.26 -13.67
CA ALA A 726 12.53 13.38 -14.21
C ALA A 726 12.59 13.31 -15.74
N PHE A 727 12.85 14.45 -16.39
CA PHE A 727 13.00 14.57 -17.84
C PHE A 727 14.22 13.80 -18.34
N ASP A 728 15.39 14.00 -17.73
CA ASP A 728 16.62 13.35 -18.14
C ASP A 728 16.54 11.83 -17.99
N ARG A 729 15.91 11.32 -16.92
CA ARG A 729 15.66 9.88 -16.78
C ARG A 729 14.80 9.29 -17.89
N ARG A 730 13.84 10.06 -18.40
CA ARG A 730 12.93 9.62 -19.46
C ARG A 730 13.56 9.76 -20.85
N TRP A 731 14.27 10.86 -21.09
CA TRP A 731 14.61 11.31 -22.44
C TRP A 731 16.10 11.29 -22.77
N SER A 732 17.02 11.30 -21.81
CA SER A 732 18.47 11.42 -22.10
C SER A 732 18.98 10.41 -23.12
N LEU A 733 18.64 9.12 -22.96
CA LEU A 733 19.01 8.07 -23.91
C LEU A 733 18.35 8.26 -25.28
N ALA A 734 17.08 8.71 -25.32
CA ALA A 734 16.38 8.93 -26.58
C ALA A 734 16.98 10.13 -27.32
N VAL A 735 17.20 11.25 -26.62
CA VAL A 735 17.80 12.49 -27.13
C VAL A 735 19.21 12.26 -27.66
N ALA A 736 20.04 11.50 -26.93
CA ALA A 736 21.39 11.15 -27.39
C ALA A 736 21.39 10.36 -28.71
N ASN A 737 20.36 9.53 -28.93
CA ASN A 737 20.22 8.68 -30.11
C ASN A 737 19.34 9.28 -31.22
N MET A 738 18.69 10.44 -31.00
CA MET A 738 17.86 11.07 -32.03
C MET A 738 18.73 11.54 -33.19
N ARG A 739 18.27 11.29 -34.42
CA ARG A 739 18.90 11.87 -35.61
C ARG A 739 18.56 13.36 -35.67
N SER A 740 19.58 14.17 -35.99
CA SER A 740 19.45 15.62 -36.22
C SER A 740 18.45 15.90 -37.33
#